data_AF-A0A938M9Q9-F1
#
_entry.id   AF-A0A938M9Q9-F1
#
_cell.length_a   1.000
_cell.length_b   1.000
_cell.length_c   1.000
_cell.angle_alpha   90.00
_cell.angle_beta   90.00
_cell.angle_gamma   90.00
#
_symmetry.space_group_name_H-M   'P 1'
#
loop_
_entity.id
_entity.type
_entity.pdbx_description
1 polymer ?
#
loop_
_entity_poly.entity_id
_entity_poly.type
_entity_poly.pdbx_seq_one_letter_code
_entity_poly.pdbx_strand_id
1 'polypeptide(L)'
;MRHGPYIATLVLALQAWGADEIPLTPRPHMDAATLKLYNRIRTADGLLLGLGELFAPPVPGQRWEPLYANSMQRWQQFHGGVLPACYEFEMGEANRPRAIREWDEARRYADLGGIVWLQLSLNNFTVPLGGRRERMVVGGMNDRSNGLDPVLPGGSAHEKFTAAMRQLAREIKEFGRPCVLRPFHEMNGRWFWWGAQPDKYKTLWRFVFDLFGQEGVRNVIWCWAPSANTPRGPDYYPSDDMVDIIGTSQYFDDAALPKDVVAGLLELAKLGPDKPLWLAELGPLARVDFWRGAHADFARIPRLRGFNLWLARGWHAWGSQPDRGSLIDETSPPELKEAFTAFLKDKRTLDLNRWTIGSPRAPANPPSTQGQRAGGLFDFAAMWSRGQAVGKGPVRLTHSPMRVEDVARFVPYGLMVDGHVCPIDHAYFFPKPRKPGEEHFDVMAPAEGFIVMIGHRTQLTGTTERARDYDDYALTIEHSGTFYTQYDLLTKLAPAILDQLDSAVRKRFARKQMGPPVHSRIAVKAGQTIGKVAGRSLDFGVVNTEARLPGFLTPSLYGHYAWRLHVVDPFDYFDEPLRSSLLALNVRKVAPFGGKIDHDVDGRLVGNWFLEGSGGYPGDRRDPRGYWMGHLAFAYHHIDPTKIVVSIGDYDGRPRQFWVKGNSPDPAKVSEGDGVVKYELIWARLNNEGKPHDGVPTTVQGTALAQVLPHQKLRFEAFPGKPGAEVKGFTHAART
;
A
#
# COMPACT_ATOMS: atom_id res chain seq x y z
N MET A 1 18.74 -51.32 -9.84
CA MET A 1 18.36 -51.06 -8.42
C MET A 1 19.45 -50.22 -7.76
N ARG A 2 19.15 -48.97 -7.37
CA ARG A 2 19.75 -48.22 -6.25
C ARG A 2 19.23 -46.77 -6.26
N HIS A 3 17.95 -46.61 -5.90
CA HIS A 3 17.44 -45.36 -5.33
C HIS A 3 17.64 -45.47 -3.82
N GLY A 4 18.60 -44.74 -3.26
CA GLY A 4 18.90 -44.77 -1.82
C GLY A 4 20.20 -44.04 -1.54
N PRO A 5 20.18 -42.70 -1.56
CA PRO A 5 20.30 -41.96 -0.28
C PRO A 5 19.35 -40.75 -0.12
N TYR A 6 18.55 -40.38 -1.13
CA TYR A 6 17.74 -39.15 -1.08
C TYR A 6 16.52 -39.19 -0.14
N ILE A 7 16.03 -40.38 0.22
CA ILE A 7 14.84 -40.52 1.08
C ILE A 7 15.19 -40.42 2.58
N ALA A 8 16.39 -40.81 3.00
CA ALA A 8 16.81 -40.76 4.40
C ALA A 8 17.08 -39.32 4.89
N THR A 9 17.65 -38.47 4.03
CA THR A 9 17.87 -37.03 4.33
C THR A 9 16.55 -36.25 4.39
N LEU A 10 15.51 -36.70 3.66
CA LEU A 10 14.19 -36.07 3.64
C LEU A 10 13.39 -36.32 4.93
N VAL A 11 13.58 -37.48 5.57
CA VAL A 11 12.91 -37.84 6.84
C VAL A 11 13.54 -37.12 8.03
N LEU A 12 14.86 -36.93 8.04
CA LEU A 12 15.57 -36.16 9.07
C LEU A 12 15.26 -34.65 9.01
N ALA A 13 15.07 -34.09 7.80
CA ALA A 13 14.71 -32.68 7.64
C ALA A 13 13.29 -32.34 8.18
N LEU A 14 12.37 -33.30 8.17
CA LEU A 14 11.04 -33.16 8.80
C LEU A 14 11.09 -33.26 10.33
N GLN A 15 12.11 -33.94 10.90
CA GLN A 15 12.31 -34.01 12.35
C GLN A 15 12.98 -32.75 12.92
N ALA A 16 13.86 -32.08 12.17
CA ALA A 16 14.61 -30.89 12.65
C ALA A 16 13.77 -29.60 12.81
N TRP A 17 12.61 -29.53 12.14
CA TRP A 17 11.60 -28.46 12.32
C TRP A 17 10.31 -28.96 12.99
N GLY A 18 10.33 -30.19 13.52
CA GLY A 18 9.29 -30.70 14.41
C GLY A 18 9.37 -30.06 15.79
N ALA A 19 8.24 -30.04 16.49
CA ALA A 19 8.08 -29.44 17.82
C ALA A 19 8.88 -30.22 18.87
N ASP A 20 10.16 -29.90 19.04
CA ASP A 20 10.83 -30.17 20.32
C ASP A 20 10.11 -29.36 21.40
N GLU A 21 9.75 -30.00 22.52
CA GLU A 21 9.22 -29.34 23.72
C GLU A 21 10.31 -28.46 24.34
N ILE A 22 10.51 -27.28 23.76
CA ILE A 22 11.43 -26.28 24.28
C ILE A 22 10.75 -25.64 25.53
N PRO A 23 11.40 -25.65 26.71
CA PRO A 23 10.84 -25.11 27.95
C PRO A 23 10.37 -23.65 27.81
N LEU A 24 9.26 -23.31 28.45
CA LEU A 24 8.72 -21.95 28.46
C LEU A 24 9.46 -21.09 29.49
N THR A 25 10.46 -20.33 29.05
CA THR A 25 11.06 -19.28 29.87
C THR A 25 10.13 -18.05 29.89
N PRO A 26 9.75 -17.51 31.07
CA PRO A 26 8.95 -16.30 31.14
C PRO A 26 9.66 -15.11 30.44
N ARG A 27 8.93 -14.36 29.63
CA ARG A 27 9.38 -13.10 29.00
C ARG A 27 8.54 -11.93 29.54
N PRO A 28 8.79 -11.48 30.79
CA PRO A 28 7.94 -10.47 31.44
C PRO A 28 8.01 -9.09 30.79
N HIS A 29 9.00 -8.85 29.92
CA HIS A 29 9.10 -7.61 29.14
C HIS A 29 8.13 -7.58 27.94
N MET A 30 7.51 -8.70 27.57
CA MET A 30 6.58 -8.78 26.45
C MET A 30 5.13 -8.67 26.91
N ASP A 31 4.30 -7.98 26.12
CA ASP A 31 2.86 -8.13 26.21
C ASP A 31 2.39 -9.49 25.64
N ALA A 32 1.12 -9.81 25.87
CA ALA A 32 0.55 -11.10 25.47
C ALA A 32 0.60 -11.33 23.94
N ALA A 33 0.45 -10.28 23.12
CA ALA A 33 0.46 -10.39 21.67
C ALA A 33 1.88 -10.70 21.16
N THR A 34 2.87 -10.08 21.78
CA THR A 34 4.30 -10.23 21.46
C THR A 34 4.81 -11.58 21.90
N LEU A 35 4.44 -12.02 23.10
CA LEU A 35 4.73 -13.36 23.59
C LEU A 35 4.10 -14.44 22.68
N LYS A 36 2.88 -14.20 22.18
CA LYS A 36 2.24 -15.10 21.21
C LYS A 36 3.01 -15.18 19.89
N LEU A 37 3.45 -14.05 19.35
CA LEU A 37 4.28 -14.03 18.14
C LEU A 37 5.61 -14.75 18.35
N TYR A 38 6.31 -14.44 19.46
CA TYR A 38 7.58 -15.07 19.82
C TYR A 38 7.46 -16.60 19.89
N ASN A 39 6.45 -17.10 20.60
CA ASN A 39 6.22 -18.54 20.70
C ASN A 39 5.92 -19.17 19.35
N ARG A 40 5.15 -18.50 18.50
CA ARG A 40 4.87 -18.97 17.15
C ARG A 40 6.14 -19.08 16.31
N ILE A 41 7.07 -18.11 16.41
CA ILE A 41 8.35 -18.14 15.69
C ILE A 41 9.17 -19.35 16.16
N ARG A 42 9.24 -19.56 17.48
CA ARG A 42 9.98 -20.66 18.10
C ARG A 42 9.47 -22.04 17.68
N THR A 43 8.17 -22.16 17.40
CA THR A 43 7.52 -23.43 17.02
C THR A 43 7.16 -23.50 15.53
N ALA A 44 7.74 -22.65 14.67
CA ALA A 44 7.49 -22.74 13.23
C ALA A 44 7.94 -24.10 12.68
N ASP A 45 7.09 -24.71 11.84
CA ASP A 45 7.26 -26.04 11.24
C ASP A 45 7.94 -26.00 9.85
N GLY A 46 8.56 -24.86 9.54
CA GLY A 46 9.31 -24.60 8.34
C GLY A 46 10.17 -23.36 8.50
N LEU A 47 10.86 -23.01 7.43
CA LEU A 47 11.80 -21.89 7.39
C LEU A 47 11.10 -20.61 6.98
N LEU A 48 11.05 -19.62 7.87
CA LEU A 48 10.49 -18.31 7.64
C LEU A 48 11.32 -17.53 6.64
N LEU A 49 10.72 -17.25 5.48
CA LEU A 49 11.32 -16.42 4.45
C LEU A 49 11.28 -14.96 4.88
N GLY A 50 12.43 -14.32 4.97
CA GLY A 50 12.58 -12.91 5.26
C GLY A 50 13.22 -12.13 4.11
N LEU A 51 12.90 -10.84 4.02
CA LEU A 51 13.43 -9.92 3.02
C LEU A 51 13.80 -8.60 3.69
N GLY A 52 15.00 -8.08 3.45
CA GLY A 52 15.45 -6.78 3.96
C GLY A 52 15.47 -5.69 2.91
N GLU A 53 15.16 -4.45 3.31
CA GLU A 53 15.17 -3.28 2.44
C GLU A 53 16.57 -2.89 1.92
N LEU A 54 16.63 -2.49 0.64
CA LEU A 54 17.85 -2.06 -0.05
C LEU A 54 18.13 -0.56 0.18
N PHE A 55 19.33 -0.24 0.66
CA PHE A 55 19.94 1.08 0.55
C PHE A 55 21.26 1.01 -0.23
N ALA A 56 21.37 1.78 -1.31
CA ALA A 56 22.65 2.17 -1.88
C ALA A 56 22.71 3.71 -1.88
N PRO A 57 23.74 4.35 -1.29
CA PRO A 57 23.88 5.79 -1.40
C PRO A 57 24.29 6.17 -2.83
N PRO A 58 23.71 7.22 -3.44
CA PRO A 58 24.15 7.68 -4.76
C PRO A 58 25.59 8.21 -4.71
N VAL A 59 26.31 8.07 -5.82
CA VAL A 59 27.58 8.77 -6.07
C VAL A 59 27.31 10.29 -6.05
N PRO A 60 28.20 11.13 -5.48
CA PRO A 60 27.99 12.57 -5.46
C PRO A 60 27.80 13.14 -6.88
N GLY A 61 26.69 13.87 -7.11
CA GLY A 61 26.43 14.61 -8.35
C GLY A 61 25.28 14.11 -9.22
N GLN A 62 24.69 12.94 -8.93
CA GLN A 62 23.43 12.51 -9.55
C GLN A 62 22.23 12.80 -8.65
N ARG A 63 21.12 13.27 -9.24
CA ARG A 63 19.82 13.34 -8.56
C ARG A 63 19.41 11.93 -8.13
N TRP A 64 18.72 11.84 -6.98
CA TRP A 64 18.06 10.62 -6.50
C TRP A 64 17.29 9.92 -7.64
N GLU A 65 17.86 8.86 -8.22
CA GLU A 65 17.09 7.99 -9.09
C GLU A 65 16.44 6.87 -8.26
N PRO A 66 15.12 6.64 -8.43
CA PRO A 66 14.31 5.78 -7.60
C PRO A 66 14.44 4.29 -7.97
N LEU A 67 15.65 3.79 -8.25
CA LEU A 67 15.83 2.42 -8.72
C LEU A 67 15.40 1.34 -7.69
N TYR A 68 15.27 1.69 -6.41
CA TYR A 68 15.06 0.71 -5.33
C TYR A 68 14.07 1.13 -4.23
N ALA A 69 13.47 2.33 -4.34
CA ALA A 69 12.25 2.61 -3.59
C ALA A 69 11.17 1.66 -4.13
N ASN A 70 10.59 0.81 -3.27
CA ASN A 70 9.61 -0.25 -3.57
C ASN A 70 10.18 -1.67 -3.72
N SER A 71 11.20 -2.05 -2.94
CA SER A 71 11.76 -3.41 -2.89
C SER A 71 10.69 -4.51 -2.75
N MET A 72 9.69 -4.31 -1.88
CA MET A 72 8.55 -5.24 -1.76
C MET A 72 7.70 -5.33 -3.03
N GLN A 73 7.39 -4.20 -3.67
CA GLN A 73 6.59 -4.19 -4.90
C GLN A 73 7.31 -4.91 -6.05
N ARG A 74 8.62 -4.69 -6.17
CA ARG A 74 9.45 -5.36 -7.19
C ARG A 74 9.56 -6.86 -6.92
N TRP A 75 9.77 -7.24 -5.66
CA TRP A 75 9.72 -8.64 -5.22
C TRP A 75 8.40 -9.30 -5.62
N GLN A 76 7.27 -8.66 -5.32
CA GLN A 76 5.95 -9.17 -5.67
C GLN A 76 5.73 -9.29 -7.18
N GLN A 77 6.14 -8.28 -7.97
CA GLN A 77 6.03 -8.31 -9.43
C GLN A 77 6.81 -9.47 -10.02
N PHE A 78 8.04 -9.70 -9.52
CA PHE A 78 8.94 -10.68 -10.10
C PHE A 78 8.66 -12.12 -9.62
N HIS A 79 8.28 -12.30 -8.35
CA HIS A 79 8.02 -13.61 -7.76
C HIS A 79 6.52 -13.98 -7.70
N GLY A 80 5.70 -13.40 -8.58
CA GLY A 80 4.30 -13.82 -8.76
C GLY A 80 3.40 -13.54 -7.54
N GLY A 81 3.64 -12.42 -6.85
CA GLY A 81 2.84 -11.96 -5.71
C GLY A 81 3.18 -12.60 -4.37
N VAL A 82 4.21 -13.46 -4.29
CA VAL A 82 4.69 -14.04 -3.03
C VAL A 82 5.13 -12.92 -2.09
N LEU A 83 4.66 -12.95 -0.85
CA LEU A 83 5.11 -12.06 0.23
C LEU A 83 5.95 -12.86 1.24
N PRO A 84 7.08 -12.34 1.72
CA PRO A 84 7.89 -13.05 2.71
C PRO A 84 7.11 -13.21 4.04
N ALA A 85 7.49 -14.13 4.91
CA ALA A 85 6.90 -14.20 6.26
C ALA A 85 7.45 -13.08 7.17
N CYS A 86 8.66 -12.60 6.90
CA CYS A 86 9.33 -11.53 7.62
C CYS A 86 9.74 -10.41 6.66
N TYR A 87 9.53 -9.15 7.04
CA TYR A 87 10.03 -8.01 6.27
C TYR A 87 10.78 -7.05 7.18
N GLU A 88 12.01 -6.75 6.77
CA GLU A 88 12.95 -5.92 7.51
C GLU A 88 12.93 -4.48 6.98
N PHE A 89 12.61 -3.56 7.89
CA PHE A 89 12.65 -2.11 7.71
C PHE A 89 13.94 -1.57 8.32
N GLU A 90 14.69 -0.80 7.54
CA GLU A 90 15.90 -0.12 8.01
C GLU A 90 15.52 1.18 8.74
N MET A 91 16.00 1.34 9.97
CA MET A 91 15.62 2.42 10.87
C MET A 91 16.88 3.12 11.39
N GLY A 92 16.85 4.45 11.53
CA GLY A 92 17.88 5.19 12.26
C GLY A 92 18.87 6.03 11.44
N GLU A 93 18.78 6.05 10.10
CA GLU A 93 19.57 7.02 9.31
C GLU A 93 19.21 8.48 9.65
N ALA A 94 20.23 9.34 9.72
CA ALA A 94 20.15 10.72 10.23
C ALA A 94 19.66 10.85 11.69
N ASN A 95 19.64 9.75 12.45
CA ASN A 95 19.06 9.68 13.80
C ASN A 95 17.61 10.23 13.81
N ARG A 96 16.88 10.08 12.70
CA ARG A 96 15.53 10.62 12.51
C ARG A 96 14.49 9.66 13.10
N PRO A 97 13.72 10.08 14.11
CA PRO A 97 12.69 9.21 14.67
C PRO A 97 11.38 9.21 13.84
N ARG A 98 11.05 10.29 13.12
CA ARG A 98 9.78 10.37 12.35
C ARG A 98 9.87 9.91 10.89
N ALA A 99 10.12 8.62 10.70
CA ALA A 99 9.98 7.93 9.43
C ALA A 99 8.50 7.51 9.24
N ILE A 100 7.61 8.51 9.03
CA ILE A 100 6.14 8.30 9.03
C ILE A 100 5.72 7.24 7.99
N ARG A 101 6.41 7.19 6.85
CA ARG A 101 6.13 6.26 5.75
C ARG A 101 6.45 4.83 6.15
N GLU A 102 7.62 4.62 6.73
CA GLU A 102 8.17 3.33 7.15
C GLU A 102 7.29 2.73 8.26
N TRP A 103 6.83 3.55 9.21
CA TRP A 103 5.89 3.10 10.24
C TRP A 103 4.52 2.70 9.67
N ASP A 104 4.02 3.39 8.65
CA ASP A 104 2.74 3.04 8.05
C ASP A 104 2.83 1.75 7.22
N GLU A 105 3.93 1.56 6.48
CA GLU A 105 4.24 0.32 5.76
C GLU A 105 4.45 -0.86 6.73
N ALA A 106 5.21 -0.66 7.81
CA ALA A 106 5.35 -1.62 8.89
C ALA A 106 4.02 -1.97 9.54
N ARG A 107 3.14 -0.97 9.74
CA ARG A 107 1.80 -1.21 10.32
C ARG A 107 1.04 -2.14 9.40
N ARG A 108 0.92 -1.81 8.11
CA ARG A 108 0.27 -2.63 7.08
C ARG A 108 0.86 -4.04 7.02
N TYR A 109 2.17 -4.19 7.21
CA TYR A 109 2.82 -5.49 7.14
C TYR A 109 2.64 -6.37 8.38
N ALA A 110 2.75 -5.81 9.60
CA ALA A 110 2.39 -6.52 10.83
C ALA A 110 0.92 -6.90 10.80
N ASP A 111 0.13 -5.96 10.32
CA ASP A 111 -1.26 -6.12 10.06
C ASP A 111 -1.47 -7.32 9.13
N LEU A 112 -0.73 -7.48 8.02
CA LEU A 112 -0.53 -8.69 7.14
C LEU A 112 -0.33 -10.05 7.84
N GLY A 113 -0.13 -10.07 9.16
CA GLY A 113 0.25 -11.25 9.92
C GLY A 113 1.73 -11.59 9.74
N GLY A 114 2.46 -10.68 9.07
CA GLY A 114 3.89 -10.78 8.83
C GLY A 114 4.69 -10.39 10.07
N ILE A 115 5.91 -10.89 10.14
CA ILE A 115 6.88 -10.51 11.16
C ILE A 115 7.51 -9.19 10.70
N VAL A 116 7.22 -8.10 11.43
CA VAL A 116 7.90 -6.82 11.22
C VAL A 116 9.24 -6.87 11.92
N TRP A 117 10.30 -6.67 11.15
CA TRP A 117 11.68 -6.66 11.63
C TRP A 117 12.24 -5.26 11.49
N LEU A 118 12.72 -4.68 12.59
CA LEU A 118 13.28 -3.34 12.64
C LEU A 118 14.78 -3.47 12.81
N GLN A 119 15.51 -3.19 11.74
CA GLN A 119 16.95 -3.09 11.74
C GLN A 119 17.37 -1.67 12.15
N LEU A 120 18.36 -1.52 13.03
CA LEU A 120 18.81 -0.20 13.48
C LEU A 120 20.23 0.12 13.01
N SER A 121 20.34 0.96 11.99
CA SER A 121 21.58 1.53 11.44
C SER A 121 21.77 2.99 11.90
N LEU A 122 22.15 3.18 13.16
CA LEU A 122 22.26 4.50 13.77
C LEU A 122 23.51 5.28 13.33
N ASN A 123 23.34 6.57 13.06
CA ASN A 123 24.45 7.47 12.77
C ASN A 123 25.29 7.76 14.01
N ASN A 124 26.59 8.02 13.82
CA ASN A 124 27.47 8.36 14.94
C ASN A 124 27.00 9.68 15.59
N PHE A 125 26.70 9.63 16.90
CA PHE A 125 26.14 10.78 17.62
C PHE A 125 27.15 11.91 17.88
N THR A 126 28.44 11.63 17.71
CA THR A 126 29.56 12.50 18.08
C THR A 126 30.09 13.31 16.89
N VAL A 127 29.82 12.85 15.67
CA VAL A 127 30.28 13.49 14.44
C VAL A 127 29.05 13.93 13.64
N PRO A 128 28.93 15.21 13.26
CA PRO A 128 27.87 15.67 12.38
C PRO A 128 27.89 14.90 11.05
N LEU A 129 26.71 14.50 10.57
CA LEU A 129 26.56 13.82 9.29
C LEU A 129 27.10 14.72 8.17
N GLY A 130 27.98 14.18 7.33
CA GLY A 130 28.65 14.89 6.25
C GLY A 130 28.82 14.05 5.00
N GLY A 131 29.69 14.51 4.10
CA GLY A 131 30.01 13.81 2.86
C GLY A 131 30.76 12.49 3.08
N ARG A 132 31.12 11.84 1.97
CA ARG A 132 31.85 10.56 1.98
C ARG A 132 33.36 10.80 1.99
N ARG A 133 34.08 10.03 2.81
CA ARG A 133 35.55 9.91 2.80
C ARG A 133 35.89 8.46 2.52
N GLU A 134 36.37 8.16 1.32
CA GLU A 134 36.62 6.78 0.86
C GLU A 134 35.43 5.85 1.16
N ARG A 135 35.65 4.85 2.07
CA ARG A 135 34.70 3.86 2.53
C ARG A 135 33.68 4.26 3.59
N MET A 136 33.80 5.47 4.08
CA MET A 136 33.09 5.96 5.24
C MET A 136 32.17 7.14 4.88
N VAL A 137 30.97 7.15 5.45
CA VAL A 137 30.12 8.35 5.47
C VAL A 137 30.45 9.09 6.75
N VAL A 138 30.92 10.34 6.67
CA VAL A 138 31.26 11.13 7.87
C VAL A 138 30.02 11.29 8.73
N GLY A 139 30.10 10.93 10.02
CA GLY A 139 28.96 10.88 10.93
C GLY A 139 27.94 9.78 10.66
N GLY A 140 28.17 8.89 9.69
CA GLY A 140 27.33 7.72 9.42
C GLY A 140 27.59 6.56 10.38
N MET A 141 26.85 5.45 10.24
CA MET A 141 27.04 4.25 11.07
C MET A 141 28.44 3.64 10.98
N ASN A 142 29.12 3.81 9.83
CA ASN A 142 30.47 3.32 9.60
C ASN A 142 31.57 4.34 9.96
N ASP A 143 31.21 5.53 10.47
CA ASP A 143 32.16 6.45 11.07
C ASP A 143 32.44 6.04 12.51
N ARG A 144 33.59 5.41 12.73
CA ARG A 144 33.97 4.82 14.02
C ARG A 144 34.65 5.80 14.97
N SER A 145 34.67 7.08 14.62
CA SER A 145 35.28 8.12 15.45
C SER A 145 34.71 8.09 16.87
N ASN A 146 35.59 8.17 17.87
CA ASN A 146 35.29 8.23 19.30
C ASN A 146 34.65 6.97 19.93
N GLY A 147 34.32 5.94 19.14
CA GLY A 147 33.81 4.66 19.66
C GLY A 147 32.52 4.79 20.50
N LEU A 148 32.41 3.98 21.55
CA LEU A 148 31.20 3.90 22.39
C LEU A 148 31.20 4.88 23.57
N ASP A 149 32.37 5.30 24.06
CA ASP A 149 32.48 6.08 25.30
C ASP A 149 31.58 7.33 25.34
N PRO A 150 31.45 8.11 24.26
CA PRO A 150 30.62 9.29 24.28
C PRO A 150 29.13 9.03 24.46
N VAL A 151 28.61 7.86 24.07
CA VAL A 151 27.17 7.55 24.18
C VAL A 151 26.82 6.75 25.43
N LEU A 152 27.82 6.20 26.14
CA LEU A 152 27.63 5.53 27.43
C LEU A 152 27.36 6.54 28.55
N PRO A 153 26.77 6.11 29.68
CA PRO A 153 26.55 6.99 30.84
C PRO A 153 27.80 7.78 31.24
N GLY A 154 27.66 9.11 31.35
CA GLY A 154 28.77 10.04 31.63
C GLY A 154 29.55 10.52 30.39
N GLY A 155 29.24 10.00 29.20
CA GLY A 155 29.84 10.41 27.93
C GLY A 155 29.27 11.72 27.36
N SER A 156 30.05 12.39 26.52
CA SER A 156 29.72 13.72 25.96
C SER A 156 28.51 13.77 25.03
N ALA A 157 28.09 12.63 24.47
CA ALA A 157 26.93 12.49 23.60
C ALA A 157 25.78 11.69 24.26
N HIS A 158 25.90 11.32 25.53
CA HIS A 158 24.97 10.43 26.22
C HIS A 158 23.54 10.97 26.25
N GLU A 159 23.37 12.26 26.56
CA GLU A 159 22.03 12.89 26.60
C GLU A 159 21.36 12.88 25.21
N LYS A 160 22.11 13.23 24.17
CA LYS A 160 21.63 13.24 22.78
C LYS A 160 21.25 11.83 22.33
N PHE A 161 22.06 10.84 22.65
CA PHE A 161 21.78 9.43 22.38
C PHE A 161 20.53 8.95 23.14
N THR A 162 20.44 9.26 24.44
CA THR A 162 19.30 8.91 25.29
C THR A 162 18.00 9.51 24.77
N ALA A 163 18.01 10.78 24.37
CA ALA A 163 16.83 11.44 23.80
C ALA A 163 16.36 10.75 22.51
N ALA A 164 17.29 10.37 21.62
CA ALA A 164 16.96 9.65 20.39
C ALA A 164 16.37 8.26 20.67
N MET A 165 16.98 7.50 21.60
CA MET A 165 16.48 6.17 21.97
C MET A 165 15.14 6.23 22.68
N ARG A 166 14.91 7.26 23.51
CA ARG A 166 13.61 7.50 24.17
C ARG A 166 12.51 7.81 23.15
N GLN A 167 12.82 8.62 22.15
CA GLN A 167 11.87 8.92 21.08
C GLN A 167 11.55 7.67 20.25
N LEU A 168 12.56 6.87 19.90
CA LEU A 168 12.36 5.60 19.19
C LEU A 168 11.52 4.61 20.02
N ALA A 169 11.76 4.52 21.34
CA ALA A 169 10.96 3.70 22.24
C ALA A 169 9.48 4.10 22.21
N ARG A 170 9.19 5.41 22.25
CA ARG A 170 7.81 5.92 22.16
C ARG A 170 7.15 5.60 20.83
N GLU A 171 7.88 5.70 19.73
CA GLU A 171 7.36 5.37 18.40
C GLU A 171 7.07 3.88 18.25
N ILE A 172 7.96 3.02 18.75
CA ILE A 172 7.72 1.58 18.82
C ILE A 172 6.51 1.28 19.71
N LYS A 173 6.36 1.96 20.84
CA LYS A 173 5.17 1.81 21.69
C LYS A 173 3.89 2.23 20.96
N GLU A 174 3.91 3.37 20.28
CA GLU A 174 2.79 3.91 19.48
C GLU A 174 2.50 3.06 18.24
N PHE A 175 3.50 2.36 17.70
CA PHE A 175 3.31 1.39 16.63
C PHE A 175 2.30 0.31 17.04
N GLY A 176 2.36 -0.16 18.28
CA GLY A 176 1.31 -0.94 18.94
C GLY A 176 1.09 -2.36 18.39
N ARG A 177 1.95 -2.84 17.50
CA ARG A 177 2.01 -4.26 17.06
C ARG A 177 3.33 -4.89 17.52
N PRO A 178 3.38 -6.22 17.71
CA PRO A 178 4.64 -6.92 17.93
C PRO A 178 5.63 -6.71 16.79
N CYS A 179 6.89 -6.45 17.11
CA CYS A 179 7.98 -6.39 16.14
C CYS A 179 9.26 -7.05 16.68
N VAL A 180 10.15 -7.47 15.79
CA VAL A 180 11.52 -7.83 16.11
C VAL A 180 12.38 -6.57 16.02
N LEU A 181 13.20 -6.30 17.02
CA LEU A 181 14.16 -5.19 17.02
C LEU A 181 15.57 -5.75 17.00
N ARG A 182 16.39 -5.33 16.02
CA ARG A 182 17.79 -5.72 15.86
C ARG A 182 18.72 -4.51 16.03
N PRO A 183 19.02 -4.09 17.28
CA PRO A 183 19.93 -2.98 17.53
C PRO A 183 21.40 -3.42 17.44
N PHE A 184 22.25 -2.52 16.97
CA PHE A 184 23.72 -2.65 17.06
C PHE A 184 24.24 -4.00 16.54
N HIS A 185 23.81 -4.37 15.33
CA HIS A 185 24.18 -5.61 14.65
C HIS A 185 25.68 -5.69 14.34
N GLU A 186 26.21 -6.89 14.14
CA GLU A 186 27.60 -7.14 13.73
C GLU A 186 28.67 -6.49 14.63
N MET A 187 28.34 -6.35 15.91
CA MET A 187 29.17 -5.70 16.93
C MET A 187 30.54 -6.33 17.14
N ASN A 188 30.72 -7.60 16.79
CA ASN A 188 32.03 -8.26 16.84
C ASN A 188 32.96 -7.80 15.70
N GLY A 189 32.42 -7.14 14.67
CA GLY A 189 33.14 -6.48 13.59
C GLY A 189 33.79 -5.15 13.98
N ARG A 190 34.62 -4.63 13.08
CA ARG A 190 35.36 -3.36 13.23
C ARG A 190 34.89 -2.26 12.28
N TRP A 191 33.68 -2.36 11.72
CA TRP A 191 33.18 -1.43 10.69
C TRP A 191 32.11 -0.46 11.19
N PHE A 192 31.42 -0.74 12.30
CA PHE A 192 30.47 0.19 12.92
C PHE A 192 31.03 0.84 14.20
N TRP A 193 30.53 2.02 14.56
CA TRP A 193 31.00 2.76 15.74
C TRP A 193 30.72 2.05 17.07
N TRP A 194 29.75 1.13 17.10
CA TRP A 194 29.45 0.27 18.24
C TRP A 194 30.25 -1.04 18.29
N GLY A 195 31.12 -1.28 17.30
CA GLY A 195 31.84 -2.54 17.17
C GLY A 195 33.08 -2.68 18.05
N ALA A 196 33.63 -3.89 18.08
CA ALA A 196 34.94 -4.26 18.60
C ALA A 196 35.20 -4.00 20.11
N GLN A 197 34.16 -3.74 20.90
CA GLN A 197 34.23 -3.38 22.32
C GLN A 197 33.20 -4.16 23.17
N PRO A 198 33.48 -5.42 23.58
CA PRO A 198 32.47 -6.33 24.14
C PRO A 198 31.82 -5.83 25.43
N ASP A 199 32.60 -5.37 26.41
CA ASP A 199 32.04 -4.93 27.69
C ASP A 199 31.21 -3.65 27.56
N LYS A 200 31.69 -2.69 26.78
CA LYS A 200 30.97 -1.45 26.48
C LYS A 200 29.69 -1.71 25.67
N TYR A 201 29.73 -2.66 24.74
CA TYR A 201 28.56 -3.08 23.98
C TYR A 201 27.48 -3.64 24.91
N LYS A 202 27.84 -4.54 25.84
CA LYS A 202 26.89 -5.11 26.82
C LYS A 202 26.28 -4.00 27.69
N THR A 203 27.06 -3.00 28.09
CA THR A 203 26.57 -1.82 28.82
C THR A 203 25.58 -1.01 27.98
N LEU A 204 25.89 -0.76 26.70
CA LEU A 204 25.01 -0.04 25.79
C LEU A 204 23.69 -0.78 25.57
N TRP A 205 23.75 -2.10 25.31
CA TRP A 205 22.58 -2.94 25.10
C TRP A 205 21.64 -2.88 26.31
N ARG A 206 22.19 -3.13 27.51
CA ARG A 206 21.42 -3.08 28.76
C ARG A 206 20.77 -1.72 28.96
N PHE A 207 21.52 -0.65 28.74
CA PHE A 207 20.99 0.71 28.85
C PHE A 207 19.77 0.94 27.93
N VAL A 208 19.85 0.52 26.66
CA VAL A 208 18.74 0.68 25.71
C VAL A 208 17.56 -0.22 26.07
N PHE A 209 17.81 -1.46 26.48
CA PHE A 209 16.78 -2.39 26.94
C PHE A 209 16.00 -1.81 28.14
N ASP A 210 16.72 -1.32 29.16
CA ASP A 210 16.13 -0.73 30.36
C ASP A 210 15.36 0.55 30.04
N LEU A 211 15.91 1.43 29.19
CA LEU A 211 15.26 2.67 28.76
C LEU A 211 13.92 2.38 28.05
N PHE A 212 13.88 1.38 27.17
CA PHE A 212 12.65 0.97 26.48
C PHE A 212 11.62 0.43 27.48
N GLY A 213 12.07 -0.38 28.46
CA GLY A 213 11.24 -0.85 29.55
C GLY A 213 10.64 0.30 30.39
N GLN A 214 11.43 1.34 30.66
CA GLN A 214 11.00 2.54 31.40
C GLN A 214 9.96 3.37 30.62
N GLU A 215 10.10 3.47 29.29
CA GLU A 215 9.08 4.12 28.44
C GLU A 215 7.81 3.24 28.26
N GLY A 216 7.81 2.03 28.83
CA GLY A 216 6.68 1.10 28.80
C GLY A 216 6.52 0.38 27.46
N VAL A 217 7.61 0.17 26.74
CA VAL A 217 7.62 -0.66 25.52
C VAL A 217 7.48 -2.12 25.93
N ARG A 218 6.44 -2.78 25.42
CA ARG A 218 6.15 -4.20 25.67
C ARG A 218 5.94 -5.00 24.38
N ASN A 219 6.02 -4.35 23.23
CA ASN A 219 5.72 -4.91 21.93
C ASN A 219 6.95 -5.28 21.09
N VAL A 220 8.07 -5.61 21.75
CA VAL A 220 9.38 -5.88 21.11
C VAL A 220 9.89 -7.28 21.46
N ILE A 221 10.38 -7.98 20.43
CA ILE A 221 11.21 -9.19 20.50
C ILE A 221 12.65 -8.76 20.18
N TRP A 222 13.58 -8.94 21.12
CA TRP A 222 14.96 -8.47 20.95
C TRP A 222 15.81 -9.48 20.19
N CYS A 223 16.37 -9.07 19.04
CA CYS A 223 17.28 -9.89 18.24
C CYS A 223 18.73 -9.41 18.39
N TRP A 224 19.59 -10.28 18.92
CA TRP A 224 21.04 -10.05 18.98
C TRP A 224 21.74 -10.80 17.86
N ALA A 225 22.47 -10.10 16.98
CA ALA A 225 23.01 -10.68 15.75
C ALA A 225 24.47 -10.28 15.49
N PRO A 226 25.47 -11.09 15.91
CA PRO A 226 26.85 -10.92 15.49
C PRO A 226 27.06 -11.29 14.01
N SER A 227 28.18 -10.86 13.43
CA SER A 227 28.67 -11.37 12.14
C SER A 227 29.32 -12.74 12.36
N ALA A 228 28.82 -13.82 11.75
CA ALA A 228 29.45 -15.15 11.93
C ALA A 228 30.83 -15.26 11.26
N ASN A 229 31.20 -14.35 10.35
CA ASN A 229 32.53 -14.32 9.73
C ASN A 229 33.58 -13.66 10.61
N THR A 230 33.20 -13.20 11.81
CA THR A 230 34.09 -12.51 12.73
C THR A 230 34.19 -13.27 14.06
N PRO A 231 35.39 -13.52 14.58
CA PRO A 231 35.56 -14.29 15.81
C PRO A 231 34.95 -13.57 17.02
N ARG A 232 34.86 -14.29 18.15
CA ARG A 232 34.47 -13.74 19.47
C ARG A 232 33.07 -13.15 19.55
N GLY A 233 32.14 -13.56 18.68
CA GLY A 233 30.72 -13.20 18.78
C GLY A 233 30.13 -13.41 20.20
N PRO A 234 30.31 -14.58 20.84
CA PRO A 234 29.78 -14.84 22.18
C PRO A 234 30.18 -13.85 23.27
N ASP A 235 31.33 -13.19 23.16
CA ASP A 235 31.81 -12.22 24.15
C ASP A 235 30.91 -10.97 24.27
N TYR A 236 30.09 -10.72 23.25
CA TYR A 236 29.16 -9.59 23.16
C TYR A 236 27.74 -9.94 23.61
N TYR A 237 27.47 -11.19 24.00
CA TYR A 237 26.14 -11.61 24.41
C TYR A 237 25.70 -10.86 25.68
N PRO A 238 24.64 -10.04 25.64
CA PRO A 238 24.25 -9.18 26.76
C PRO A 238 23.84 -9.96 28.02
N SER A 239 22.87 -10.86 27.85
CA SER A 239 22.37 -11.80 28.84
C SER A 239 21.15 -12.54 28.28
N ASP A 240 20.72 -13.59 28.97
CA ASP A 240 19.62 -14.43 28.51
C ASP A 240 18.23 -13.79 28.66
N ASP A 241 18.06 -12.86 29.59
CA ASP A 241 16.83 -12.11 29.85
C ASP A 241 16.61 -10.93 28.90
N MET A 242 17.65 -10.50 28.17
CA MET A 242 17.63 -9.32 27.29
C MET A 242 17.69 -9.65 25.79
N VAL A 243 17.73 -10.94 25.44
CA VAL A 243 17.79 -11.43 24.06
C VAL A 243 16.68 -12.45 23.88
N ASP A 244 15.89 -12.34 22.82
CA ASP A 244 14.82 -13.27 22.52
C ASP A 244 15.15 -14.15 21.31
N ILE A 245 15.80 -13.57 20.29
CA ILE A 245 16.28 -14.24 19.07
C ILE A 245 17.80 -14.11 18.99
N ILE A 246 18.48 -15.22 18.70
CA ILE A 246 19.92 -15.22 18.41
C ILE A 246 20.06 -15.23 16.88
N GLY A 247 20.44 -14.08 16.34
CA GLY A 247 20.66 -13.88 14.93
C GLY A 247 22.12 -14.06 14.52
N THR A 248 22.37 -14.03 13.21
CA THR A 248 23.70 -13.69 12.67
C THR A 248 23.60 -13.10 11.27
N SER A 249 24.49 -12.18 10.93
CA SER A 249 24.65 -11.69 9.56
C SER A 249 25.72 -12.49 8.82
N GLN A 250 25.42 -12.90 7.59
CA GLN A 250 26.27 -13.79 6.80
C GLN A 250 26.36 -13.40 5.33
N TYR A 251 27.61 -13.23 4.89
CA TYR A 251 27.90 -12.92 3.50
C TYR A 251 28.94 -13.87 2.88
N PHE A 252 28.54 -14.62 1.84
CA PHE A 252 29.38 -15.61 1.13
C PHE A 252 28.89 -15.83 -0.32
N ASP A 253 29.74 -16.36 -1.21
CA ASP A 253 29.42 -16.67 -2.63
C ASP A 253 29.84 -18.11 -2.98
N ASP A 254 29.37 -19.06 -2.18
CA ASP A 254 29.66 -20.48 -2.28
C ASP A 254 28.44 -21.29 -2.77
N ALA A 255 28.69 -22.48 -3.31
CA ALA A 255 27.65 -23.37 -3.82
C ALA A 255 26.78 -24.02 -2.72
N ALA A 256 27.16 -23.89 -1.46
CA ALA A 256 26.48 -24.40 -0.28
C ALA A 256 26.79 -23.52 0.93
N LEU A 257 26.04 -23.66 2.03
CA LEU A 257 26.34 -22.94 3.27
C LEU A 257 27.73 -23.36 3.79
N PRO A 258 28.69 -22.43 3.98
CA PRO A 258 30.05 -22.80 4.36
C PRO A 258 30.12 -23.51 5.72
N LYS A 259 31.04 -24.47 5.86
CA LYS A 259 31.14 -25.31 7.07
C LYS A 259 31.49 -24.52 8.33
N ASP A 260 32.34 -23.52 8.18
CA ASP A 260 32.73 -22.55 9.20
C ASP A 260 31.57 -21.65 9.62
N VAL A 261 30.71 -21.25 8.68
CA VAL A 261 29.46 -20.54 8.98
C VAL A 261 28.51 -21.40 9.80
N VAL A 262 28.33 -22.67 9.41
CA VAL A 262 27.56 -23.65 10.19
C VAL A 262 28.16 -23.83 11.59
N ALA A 263 29.49 -23.97 11.70
CA ALA A 263 30.17 -24.12 12.99
C ALA A 263 29.98 -22.88 13.88
N GLY A 264 30.12 -21.67 13.34
CA GLY A 264 29.87 -20.42 14.06
C GLY A 264 28.43 -20.32 14.56
N LEU A 265 27.45 -20.67 13.73
CA LEU A 265 26.04 -20.74 14.12
C LEU A 265 25.78 -21.77 15.22
N LEU A 266 26.42 -22.94 15.17
CA LEU A 266 26.31 -23.95 16.22
C LEU A 266 26.96 -23.49 17.54
N GLU A 267 28.04 -22.69 17.49
CA GLU A 267 28.60 -22.05 18.69
C GLU A 267 27.63 -21.02 19.28
N LEU A 268 27.01 -20.19 18.44
CA LEU A 268 25.96 -19.26 18.89
C LEU A 268 24.73 -19.98 19.43
N ALA A 269 24.40 -21.16 18.88
CA ALA A 269 23.33 -22.01 19.37
C ALA A 269 23.57 -22.47 20.83
N LYS A 270 24.82 -22.54 21.32
CA LYS A 270 25.06 -22.88 22.73
C LYS A 270 24.54 -21.79 23.69
N LEU A 271 24.38 -20.57 23.20
CA LEU A 271 23.77 -19.46 23.92
C LEU A 271 22.24 -19.59 23.82
N GLY A 272 21.53 -19.30 24.91
CA GLY A 272 20.05 -19.32 24.94
C GLY A 272 19.46 -20.62 24.38
N PRO A 273 19.58 -21.77 25.07
CA PRO A 273 19.23 -23.09 24.55
C PRO A 273 17.75 -23.25 24.15
N ASP A 274 16.88 -22.35 24.61
CA ASP A 274 15.45 -22.28 24.32
C ASP A 274 15.09 -21.27 23.20
N LYS A 275 16.06 -20.55 22.65
CA LYS A 275 15.81 -19.45 21.72
C LYS A 275 15.86 -19.90 20.26
N PRO A 276 15.02 -19.32 19.38
CA PRO A 276 15.14 -19.52 17.95
C PRO A 276 16.43 -18.87 17.41
N LEU A 277 17.03 -19.53 16.42
CA LEU A 277 18.12 -18.97 15.62
C LEU A 277 17.58 -18.33 14.34
N TRP A 278 18.28 -17.30 13.88
CA TRP A 278 17.92 -16.58 12.66
C TRP A 278 19.16 -16.17 11.85
N LEU A 279 19.13 -16.32 10.53
CA LEU A 279 20.12 -15.70 9.64
C LEU A 279 19.65 -14.26 9.37
N ALA A 280 19.99 -13.34 10.27
CA ALA A 280 19.46 -11.97 10.32
C ALA A 280 19.81 -11.14 9.08
N GLU A 281 20.91 -11.49 8.40
CA GLU A 281 21.20 -11.04 7.03
C GLU A 281 21.87 -12.18 6.27
N LEU A 282 21.50 -12.37 5.00
CA LEU A 282 22.04 -13.40 4.13
C LEU A 282 22.20 -12.89 2.69
N GLY A 283 23.40 -12.98 2.11
CA GLY A 283 23.69 -12.61 0.72
C GLY A 283 25.18 -12.76 0.34
N PRO A 284 25.63 -12.42 -0.87
CA PRO A 284 24.91 -12.60 -2.12
C PRO A 284 24.74 -14.10 -2.46
N LEU A 285 23.54 -14.52 -2.87
CA LEU A 285 23.22 -15.94 -3.12
C LEU A 285 22.95 -16.22 -4.61
N ALA A 286 23.91 -15.90 -5.46
CA ALA A 286 23.77 -15.96 -6.92
C ALA A 286 24.11 -17.35 -7.53
N ARG A 287 24.11 -18.42 -6.72
CA ARG A 287 24.49 -19.77 -7.14
C ARG A 287 23.26 -20.68 -7.24
N VAL A 288 23.10 -21.35 -8.38
CA VAL A 288 22.01 -22.32 -8.64
C VAL A 288 22.03 -23.43 -7.59
N ASP A 289 23.23 -23.98 -7.33
CA ASP A 289 23.41 -25.12 -6.42
C ASP A 289 23.06 -24.78 -4.97
N PHE A 290 23.32 -23.52 -4.55
CA PHE A 290 22.92 -23.07 -3.22
C PHE A 290 21.41 -23.20 -3.03
N TRP A 291 20.60 -22.69 -3.95
CA TRP A 291 19.14 -22.73 -3.83
C TRP A 291 18.57 -24.15 -3.95
N ARG A 292 19.22 -25.03 -4.72
CA ARG A 292 18.87 -26.45 -4.77
C ARG A 292 19.18 -27.18 -3.46
N GLY A 293 20.23 -26.76 -2.74
CA GLY A 293 20.68 -27.36 -1.48
C GLY A 293 20.16 -26.69 -0.19
N ALA A 294 19.60 -25.49 -0.28
CA ALA A 294 19.35 -24.61 0.86
C ALA A 294 18.54 -25.25 1.99
N HIS A 295 17.45 -25.98 1.70
CA HIS A 295 16.68 -26.65 2.76
C HIS A 295 17.49 -27.70 3.51
N ALA A 296 18.38 -28.43 2.82
CA ALA A 296 19.23 -29.44 3.46
C ALA A 296 20.29 -28.77 4.34
N ASP A 297 20.89 -27.68 3.88
CA ASP A 297 21.87 -26.92 4.65
C ASP A 297 21.25 -26.27 5.89
N PHE A 298 20.07 -25.65 5.76
CA PHE A 298 19.37 -25.04 6.87
C PHE A 298 18.86 -26.06 7.90
N ALA A 299 18.44 -27.25 7.46
CA ALA A 299 18.02 -28.32 8.38
C ALA A 299 19.17 -28.86 9.27
N ARG A 300 20.44 -28.57 8.93
CA ARG A 300 21.60 -28.95 9.76
C ARG A 300 21.81 -28.04 10.97
N ILE A 301 21.07 -26.93 11.06
CA ILE A 301 21.20 -25.94 12.12
C ILE A 301 19.99 -26.07 13.05
N PRO A 302 20.16 -26.66 14.25
CA PRO A 302 19.06 -26.82 15.20
C PRO A 302 18.46 -25.47 15.56
N ARG A 303 17.12 -25.41 15.66
CA ARG A 303 16.36 -24.20 16.03
C ARG A 303 16.50 -23.03 15.05
N LEU A 304 17.10 -23.21 13.87
CA LEU A 304 16.99 -22.21 12.80
C LEU A 304 15.53 -22.11 12.39
N ARG A 305 14.95 -20.91 12.51
CA ARG A 305 13.54 -20.62 12.20
C ARG A 305 13.34 -19.70 11.02
N GLY A 306 14.32 -18.87 10.67
CA GLY A 306 14.19 -17.95 9.55
C GLY A 306 15.50 -17.35 9.08
N PHE A 307 15.41 -16.62 7.98
CA PHE A 307 16.51 -15.87 7.40
C PHE A 307 15.98 -14.61 6.72
N ASN A 308 16.74 -13.53 6.70
CA ASN A 308 16.42 -12.34 5.89
C ASN A 308 17.37 -12.26 4.70
N LEU A 309 16.83 -12.32 3.48
CA LEU A 309 17.58 -12.01 2.27
C LEU A 309 17.83 -10.51 2.22
N TRP A 310 19.08 -10.12 2.43
CA TRP A 310 19.44 -8.73 2.43
C TRP A 310 19.71 -8.28 1.00
N LEU A 311 18.84 -7.43 0.44
CA LEU A 311 18.84 -7.03 -0.96
C LEU A 311 19.96 -6.03 -1.25
N ALA A 312 21.11 -6.47 -1.74
CA ALA A 312 22.20 -5.58 -2.11
C ALA A 312 22.63 -5.79 -3.56
N ARG A 313 22.02 -5.07 -4.52
CA ARG A 313 22.77 -4.75 -5.73
C ARG A 313 23.79 -3.67 -5.36
N GLY A 314 25.06 -4.04 -5.29
CA GLY A 314 26.14 -3.05 -5.15
C GLY A 314 26.84 -2.99 -3.80
N TRP A 315 26.82 -4.04 -2.96
CA TRP A 315 27.83 -4.12 -1.89
C TRP A 315 29.28 -4.15 -2.47
N HIS A 316 29.42 -4.43 -3.77
CA HIS A 316 30.63 -4.26 -4.57
C HIS A 316 30.86 -2.85 -5.15
N ALA A 317 30.05 -1.84 -4.81
CA ALA A 317 30.44 -0.43 -5.00
C ALA A 317 31.68 -0.04 -4.16
N TRP A 318 32.17 -0.99 -3.35
CA TRP A 318 33.41 -0.93 -2.60
C TRP A 318 34.53 -1.81 -3.18
N GLY A 319 34.31 -2.59 -4.25
CA GLY A 319 35.32 -3.43 -4.89
C GLY A 319 34.82 -4.21 -6.11
N SER A 320 35.38 -3.87 -7.27
CA SER A 320 35.51 -4.58 -8.57
C SER A 320 34.39 -5.43 -9.22
N GLN A 321 33.21 -5.71 -8.65
CA GLN A 321 32.16 -6.50 -9.37
C GLN A 321 30.71 -5.99 -9.18
N PRO A 322 30.21 -5.04 -10.01
CA PRO A 322 28.91 -4.39 -9.87
C PRO A 322 27.65 -5.29 -10.02
N ASP A 323 27.82 -6.57 -10.37
CA ASP A 323 26.75 -7.36 -11.00
C ASP A 323 26.17 -8.47 -10.08
N ARG A 324 26.71 -8.65 -8.87
CA ARG A 324 26.37 -9.77 -7.97
C ARG A 324 25.54 -9.32 -6.77
N GLY A 325 24.24 -9.13 -6.99
CA GLY A 325 23.30 -8.94 -5.89
C GLY A 325 22.70 -10.24 -5.36
N SER A 326 22.18 -10.21 -4.14
CA SER A 326 21.32 -11.24 -3.54
C SER A 326 19.89 -11.26 -4.10
N LEU A 327 19.46 -10.18 -4.76
CA LEU A 327 18.15 -10.09 -5.41
C LEU A 327 18.17 -10.92 -6.70
N ILE A 328 17.43 -12.03 -6.70
CA ILE A 328 17.17 -12.80 -7.91
C ILE A 328 16.03 -12.10 -8.64
N ASP A 329 16.36 -11.46 -9.76
CA ASP A 329 15.46 -10.60 -10.54
C ASP A 329 15.48 -10.97 -12.04
N GLU A 330 14.84 -10.15 -12.88
CA GLU A 330 14.71 -10.36 -14.32
C GLU A 330 16.05 -10.56 -15.04
N THR A 331 17.13 -9.97 -14.53
CA THR A 331 18.47 -10.05 -15.10
C THR A 331 19.24 -11.31 -14.70
N SER A 332 18.72 -12.07 -13.73
CA SER A 332 19.35 -13.30 -13.26
C SER A 332 19.28 -14.41 -14.32
N PRO A 333 20.29 -15.32 -14.39
CA PRO A 333 20.27 -16.46 -15.30
C PRO A 333 18.99 -17.31 -15.14
N PRO A 334 18.42 -17.86 -16.23
CA PRO A 334 17.21 -18.67 -16.17
C PRO A 334 17.26 -19.81 -15.13
N GLU A 335 18.36 -20.53 -15.06
CA GLU A 335 18.53 -21.66 -14.12
C GLU A 335 18.54 -21.21 -12.65
N LEU A 336 19.08 -20.03 -12.36
CA LEU A 336 19.07 -19.45 -11.01
C LEU A 336 17.66 -19.04 -10.60
N LYS A 337 16.91 -18.42 -11.53
CA LYS A 337 15.50 -18.07 -11.33
C LYS A 337 14.64 -19.30 -11.07
N GLU A 338 14.87 -20.37 -11.83
CA GLU A 338 14.15 -21.63 -11.67
C GLU A 338 14.45 -22.28 -10.31
N ALA A 339 15.73 -22.40 -9.93
CA ALA A 339 16.13 -22.98 -8.65
C ALA A 339 15.54 -22.20 -7.46
N PHE A 340 15.58 -20.87 -7.50
CA PHE A 340 14.99 -20.05 -6.45
C PHE A 340 13.47 -20.11 -6.42
N THR A 341 12.82 -20.13 -7.59
CA THR A 341 11.36 -20.32 -7.68
C THR A 341 10.93 -21.67 -7.10
N ALA A 342 11.71 -22.73 -7.33
CA ALA A 342 11.48 -24.03 -6.72
C ALA A 342 11.63 -23.98 -5.19
N PHE A 343 12.67 -23.30 -4.69
CA PHE A 343 12.86 -23.05 -3.26
C PHE A 343 11.67 -22.31 -2.63
N LEU A 344 11.15 -21.26 -3.29
CA LEU A 344 9.98 -20.49 -2.82
C LEU A 344 8.68 -21.33 -2.82
N LYS A 345 8.52 -22.24 -3.78
CA LYS A 345 7.32 -23.10 -3.89
C LYS A 345 7.35 -24.30 -2.95
N ASP A 346 8.51 -24.67 -2.41
CA ASP A 346 8.62 -25.77 -1.46
C ASP A 346 7.83 -25.48 -0.18
N LYS A 347 7.06 -26.46 0.30
CA LYS A 347 6.23 -26.36 1.51
C LYS A 347 7.02 -26.03 2.77
N ARG A 348 8.33 -26.34 2.78
CA ARG A 348 9.26 -26.05 3.88
C ARG A 348 9.62 -24.57 3.95
N THR A 349 9.41 -23.80 2.89
CA THR A 349 9.60 -22.35 2.88
C THR A 349 8.28 -21.69 3.26
N LEU A 350 8.26 -21.06 4.44
CA LEU A 350 7.12 -20.33 4.95
C LEU A 350 7.18 -18.89 4.42
N ASP A 351 6.45 -18.65 3.35
CA ASP A 351 6.02 -17.31 2.96
C ASP A 351 4.89 -16.80 3.88
N LEU A 352 4.42 -15.58 3.69
CA LEU A 352 3.36 -14.99 4.53
C LEU A 352 2.09 -15.88 4.60
N ASN A 353 1.71 -16.48 3.47
CA ASN A 353 0.50 -17.28 3.40
C ASN A 353 0.65 -18.60 4.15
N ARG A 354 1.79 -19.27 4.02
CA ARG A 354 2.05 -20.53 4.70
C ARG A 354 2.33 -20.35 6.19
N TRP A 355 3.04 -19.28 6.55
CA TRP A 355 3.23 -18.89 7.95
C TRP A 355 1.89 -18.74 8.68
N THR A 356 0.84 -18.28 8.01
CA THR A 356 -0.45 -17.94 8.62
C THR A 356 -1.45 -19.09 8.79
N ILE A 357 -1.15 -20.33 8.33
CA ILE A 357 -2.10 -21.47 8.34
C ILE A 357 -1.87 -22.40 9.56
N GLY A 358 -2.83 -22.51 10.50
CA GLY A 358 -2.71 -23.41 11.67
C GLY A 358 -3.62 -23.20 12.91
N SER A 359 -4.80 -22.57 12.80
CA SER A 359 -5.82 -22.59 13.87
C SER A 359 -7.22 -22.58 13.26
N PRO A 360 -8.18 -23.40 13.75
CA PRO A 360 -9.59 -23.29 13.37
C PRO A 360 -10.21 -22.09 14.10
N ARG A 361 -9.89 -20.92 13.57
CA ARG A 361 -10.65 -19.68 13.63
C ARG A 361 -10.38 -19.08 12.27
N ALA A 362 -11.43 -18.93 11.45
CA ALA A 362 -11.33 -18.29 10.13
C ALA A 362 -10.39 -17.09 10.25
N PRO A 363 -9.30 -17.02 9.45
CA PRO A 363 -8.22 -16.10 9.71
C PRO A 363 -8.76 -14.69 9.74
N ALA A 364 -8.57 -14.03 10.89
CA ALA A 364 -8.69 -12.59 10.99
C ALA A 364 -7.79 -12.03 9.90
N ASN A 365 -8.43 -11.40 8.92
CA ASN A 365 -7.74 -10.84 7.81
C ASN A 365 -6.77 -9.76 8.33
N PRO A 366 -5.49 -9.79 7.97
CA PRO A 366 -4.62 -8.70 8.17
C PRO A 366 -5.10 -7.39 7.57
N PRO A 367 -4.81 -6.25 8.23
CA PRO A 367 -5.10 -4.95 7.68
C PRO A 367 -4.36 -4.71 6.37
N SER A 368 -5.11 -4.96 5.30
CA SER A 368 -4.95 -4.33 4.02
C SER A 368 -4.70 -2.83 4.23
N THR A 369 -3.66 -2.30 3.59
CA THR A 369 -3.80 -1.02 2.89
C THR A 369 -5.20 -0.96 2.31
N GLN A 370 -6.04 -0.09 2.85
CA GLN A 370 -7.46 0.12 2.50
C GLN A 370 -7.89 -0.71 1.29
N GLY A 371 -8.34 -1.91 1.64
CA GLY A 371 -8.77 -3.02 0.81
C GLY A 371 -7.82 -3.57 -0.26
N GLN A 372 -7.50 -4.84 -0.07
CA GLN A 372 -7.66 -5.91 -1.06
C GLN A 372 -7.31 -7.22 -0.35
N ARG A 373 -8.21 -8.20 -0.41
CA ARG A 373 -7.90 -9.61 -0.19
C ARG A 373 -8.42 -10.44 -1.35
N ALA A 374 -7.65 -11.48 -1.70
CA ALA A 374 -7.90 -12.33 -2.85
C ALA A 374 -9.10 -13.25 -2.58
N GLY A 375 -10.09 -13.16 -3.48
CA GLY A 375 -11.50 -13.49 -3.21
C GLY A 375 -12.27 -12.19 -3.00
N GLY A 376 -12.36 -11.39 -4.05
CA GLY A 376 -12.70 -9.96 -4.01
C GLY A 376 -13.71 -9.56 -2.95
N LEU A 377 -13.27 -8.73 -2.00
CA LEU A 377 -14.05 -7.71 -1.29
C LEU A 377 -13.12 -6.92 -0.35
N PHE A 378 -13.12 -5.60 -0.50
CA PHE A 378 -12.46 -4.65 0.39
C PHE A 378 -13.17 -4.68 1.77
N ASP A 379 -12.42 -4.60 2.87
CA ASP A 379 -13.04 -4.44 4.20
C ASP A 379 -13.45 -2.98 4.42
N PHE A 380 -14.60 -2.63 3.87
CA PHE A 380 -15.17 -1.28 3.96
C PHE A 380 -15.56 -0.91 5.41
N ALA A 381 -15.95 -1.89 6.22
CA ALA A 381 -16.23 -1.69 7.63
C ALA A 381 -14.96 -1.28 8.40
N ALA A 382 -13.82 -1.89 8.11
CA ALA A 382 -12.53 -1.44 8.65
C ALA A 382 -12.15 -0.06 8.13
N MET A 383 -12.36 0.19 6.83
CA MET A 383 -11.97 1.43 6.16
C MET A 383 -12.72 2.66 6.67
N TRP A 384 -14.05 2.59 6.74
CA TRP A 384 -14.89 3.73 7.13
C TRP A 384 -15.24 3.69 8.61
N SER A 385 -15.69 2.53 9.09
CA SER A 385 -16.29 2.37 10.41
C SER A 385 -15.34 1.86 11.49
N ARG A 386 -14.03 1.74 11.20
CA ARG A 386 -13.03 1.19 12.13
C ARG A 386 -13.39 -0.19 12.68
N GLY A 387 -14.06 -1.01 11.86
CA GLY A 387 -14.48 -2.36 12.22
C GLY A 387 -15.69 -2.43 13.15
N GLN A 388 -16.34 -1.31 13.42
CA GLN A 388 -17.51 -1.24 14.30
C GLN A 388 -18.84 -1.50 13.59
N ALA A 389 -18.81 -1.70 12.26
CA ALA A 389 -20.01 -1.88 11.48
C ALA A 389 -20.70 -3.21 11.80
N VAL A 390 -22.01 -3.19 11.96
CA VAL A 390 -22.82 -4.37 12.32
C VAL A 390 -24.01 -4.54 11.39
N GLY A 391 -24.53 -5.76 11.29
CA GLY A 391 -25.62 -6.10 10.38
C GLY A 391 -25.16 -6.36 8.94
N LYS A 392 -26.10 -6.81 8.12
CA LYS A 392 -25.91 -7.15 6.71
C LYS A 392 -27.14 -6.72 5.91
N GLY A 393 -27.00 -6.75 4.59
CA GLY A 393 -28.06 -6.44 3.66
C GLY A 393 -28.24 -4.95 3.41
N PRO A 394 -28.90 -4.63 2.29
CA PRO A 394 -29.19 -3.26 1.93
C PRO A 394 -30.25 -2.65 2.84
N VAL A 395 -30.16 -1.35 3.04
CA VAL A 395 -31.15 -0.55 3.77
C VAL A 395 -31.95 0.27 2.77
N ARG A 396 -33.28 0.28 2.94
CA ARG A 396 -34.17 1.10 2.10
C ARG A 396 -33.96 2.58 2.40
N LEU A 397 -33.79 3.37 1.35
CA LEU A 397 -33.61 4.82 1.42
C LEU A 397 -35.00 5.47 1.38
N THR A 398 -35.46 5.94 2.53
CA THR A 398 -36.81 6.53 2.69
C THR A 398 -36.83 8.03 2.46
N HIS A 399 -35.65 8.68 2.46
CA HIS A 399 -35.50 10.12 2.24
C HIS A 399 -34.47 10.39 1.13
N SER A 400 -34.63 11.51 0.43
CA SER A 400 -33.65 12.00 -0.53
C SER A 400 -32.49 12.68 0.19
N PRO A 401 -31.23 12.61 -0.31
CA PRO A 401 -30.10 13.34 0.28
C PRO A 401 -30.24 14.87 0.20
N MET A 402 -31.13 15.37 -0.65
CA MET A 402 -31.56 16.77 -0.76
C MET A 402 -33.08 16.81 -0.95
N ARG A 403 -33.78 17.81 -0.43
CA ARG A 403 -35.24 17.90 -0.59
C ARG A 403 -35.61 17.88 -2.07
N VAL A 404 -36.57 17.04 -2.46
CA VAL A 404 -36.89 16.80 -3.87
C VAL A 404 -37.31 18.10 -4.57
N GLU A 405 -38.04 18.95 -3.86
CA GLU A 405 -38.46 20.27 -4.30
C GLU A 405 -37.32 21.26 -4.54
N ASP A 406 -36.14 21.02 -3.96
CA ASP A 406 -34.96 21.88 -4.11
C ASP A 406 -34.04 21.40 -5.26
N VAL A 407 -34.27 20.20 -5.77
CA VAL A 407 -33.46 19.61 -6.84
C VAL A 407 -33.97 20.10 -8.19
N ALA A 408 -33.09 20.70 -9.00
CA ALA A 408 -33.37 21.07 -10.39
C ALA A 408 -33.30 19.86 -11.31
N ARG A 409 -32.28 19.02 -11.11
CA ARG A 409 -32.04 17.81 -11.89
C ARG A 409 -31.11 16.85 -11.16
N PHE A 410 -31.26 15.58 -11.45
CA PHE A 410 -30.36 14.52 -11.04
C PHE A 410 -29.53 14.08 -12.25
N VAL A 411 -28.19 14.04 -12.12
CA VAL A 411 -27.29 13.49 -13.14
C VAL A 411 -26.76 12.14 -12.64
N PRO A 412 -26.91 11.05 -13.43
CA PRO A 412 -26.51 9.71 -13.00
C PRO A 412 -24.99 9.52 -12.96
N TYR A 413 -24.57 8.37 -12.47
CA TYR A 413 -23.20 7.89 -12.51
C TYR A 413 -22.69 7.78 -13.94
N GLY A 414 -21.37 7.74 -14.09
CA GLY A 414 -20.67 7.48 -15.33
C GLY A 414 -20.33 8.72 -16.16
N LEU A 415 -20.65 9.92 -15.66
CA LEU A 415 -20.15 11.16 -16.27
C LEU A 415 -18.62 11.09 -16.33
N MET A 416 -18.04 11.49 -17.46
CA MET A 416 -16.60 11.71 -17.63
C MET A 416 -16.40 13.17 -17.96
N VAL A 417 -15.60 13.89 -17.16
CA VAL A 417 -15.43 15.34 -17.29
C VAL A 417 -14.14 15.80 -16.61
N ASP A 418 -13.38 16.68 -17.27
CA ASP A 418 -12.11 17.21 -16.76
C ASP A 418 -11.20 16.07 -16.28
N GLY A 419 -10.65 16.17 -15.05
CA GLY A 419 -9.78 15.16 -14.47
C GLY A 419 -10.46 13.83 -14.14
N HIS A 420 -11.79 13.73 -14.21
CA HIS A 420 -12.50 12.45 -14.11
C HIS A 420 -12.53 11.78 -15.48
N VAL A 421 -11.40 11.14 -15.82
CA VAL A 421 -11.24 10.46 -17.10
C VAL A 421 -12.07 9.18 -17.17
N CYS A 422 -12.06 8.37 -16.12
CA CYS A 422 -12.92 7.20 -16.00
C CYS A 422 -14.35 7.59 -15.56
N PRO A 423 -15.37 6.77 -15.87
CA PRO A 423 -16.75 6.97 -15.41
C PRO A 423 -16.87 7.25 -13.91
N ILE A 424 -17.51 8.36 -13.53
CA ILE A 424 -17.68 8.81 -12.14
C ILE A 424 -18.65 7.91 -11.35
N ASP A 425 -18.31 7.62 -10.09
CA ASP A 425 -18.96 6.65 -9.20
C ASP A 425 -20.02 7.25 -8.25
N HIS A 426 -20.40 8.50 -8.49
CA HIS A 426 -21.43 9.20 -7.74
C HIS A 426 -22.31 10.02 -8.67
N ALA A 427 -23.51 10.33 -8.20
CA ALA A 427 -24.52 11.11 -8.90
C ALA A 427 -24.44 12.55 -8.43
N TYR A 428 -25.07 13.43 -9.19
CA TYR A 428 -25.12 14.85 -8.88
C TYR A 428 -26.56 15.29 -8.68
N PHE A 429 -26.86 15.78 -7.48
CA PHE A 429 -28.08 16.51 -7.18
C PHE A 429 -27.79 18.00 -7.41
N PHE A 430 -28.20 18.52 -8.57
CA PHE A 430 -28.07 19.95 -8.85
C PHE A 430 -29.22 20.71 -8.21
N PRO A 431 -28.96 21.68 -7.34
CA PRO A 431 -30.01 22.47 -6.72
C PRO A 431 -30.64 23.45 -7.73
N LYS A 432 -31.87 23.86 -7.45
CA LYS A 432 -32.56 24.96 -8.16
C LYS A 432 -31.81 26.28 -8.02
N PRO A 433 -32.01 27.23 -8.96
CA PRO A 433 -31.49 28.57 -8.81
C PRO A 433 -31.88 29.16 -7.45
N ARG A 434 -30.91 29.80 -6.79
CA ARG A 434 -31.08 30.36 -5.45
C ARG A 434 -32.15 31.45 -5.45
N LYS A 435 -32.99 31.48 -4.42
CA LYS A 435 -33.84 32.64 -4.09
C LYS A 435 -33.07 33.58 -3.15
N PRO A 436 -33.35 34.89 -3.16
CA PRO A 436 -32.82 35.81 -2.16
C PRO A 436 -33.12 35.30 -0.73
N GLY A 437 -32.10 35.16 0.12
CA GLY A 437 -32.22 34.62 1.48
C GLY A 437 -32.04 33.11 1.62
N GLU A 438 -31.99 32.35 0.52
CA GLU A 438 -31.79 30.90 0.50
C GLU A 438 -30.37 30.57 0.00
N GLU A 439 -29.39 30.88 0.84
CA GLU A 439 -27.97 30.76 0.46
C GLU A 439 -27.47 29.31 0.44
N HIS A 440 -28.23 28.39 1.04
CA HIS A 440 -27.84 26.99 1.25
C HIS A 440 -29.05 26.06 1.21
N PHE A 441 -28.89 24.89 0.59
CA PHE A 441 -29.86 23.80 0.60
C PHE A 441 -29.49 22.76 1.65
N ASP A 442 -30.50 22.20 2.32
CA ASP A 442 -30.29 21.19 3.36
C ASP A 442 -29.87 19.85 2.75
N VAL A 443 -28.87 19.23 3.38
CA VAL A 443 -28.40 17.87 3.08
C VAL A 443 -28.86 16.95 4.20
N MET A 444 -29.49 15.84 3.84
CA MET A 444 -30.16 14.93 4.78
C MET A 444 -29.63 13.51 4.68
N ALA A 445 -29.73 12.75 5.78
CA ALA A 445 -29.51 11.32 5.79
C ALA A 445 -30.71 10.56 5.16
N PRO A 446 -30.51 9.69 4.16
CA PRO A 446 -31.60 9.02 3.44
C PRO A 446 -32.23 7.88 4.22
N ALA A 447 -31.52 7.36 5.23
CA ALA A 447 -31.95 6.32 6.14
C ALA A 447 -31.25 6.48 7.49
N GLU A 448 -31.72 5.75 8.51
CA GLU A 448 -31.05 5.67 9.80
C GLU A 448 -29.66 5.03 9.65
N GLY A 449 -28.71 5.47 10.46
CA GLY A 449 -27.37 4.92 10.46
C GLY A 449 -26.39 5.72 11.30
N PHE A 450 -25.12 5.61 10.95
CA PHE A 450 -24.03 6.33 11.59
C PHE A 450 -23.20 7.04 10.54
N ILE A 451 -23.01 8.36 10.66
CA ILE A 451 -21.88 8.99 9.98
C ILE A 451 -20.63 8.36 10.60
N VAL A 452 -19.77 7.77 9.79
CA VAL A 452 -18.58 7.00 10.23
C VAL A 452 -17.26 7.62 9.78
N MET A 453 -17.31 8.48 8.75
CA MET A 453 -16.14 9.18 8.24
C MET A 453 -16.51 10.60 7.78
N ILE A 454 -15.69 11.58 8.16
CA ILE A 454 -15.81 12.99 7.77
C ILE A 454 -14.45 13.47 7.24
N GLY A 455 -14.37 13.73 5.94
CA GLY A 455 -13.25 14.45 5.32
C GLY A 455 -13.52 15.95 5.27
N HIS A 456 -12.49 16.79 5.45
CA HIS A 456 -12.57 18.24 5.24
C HIS A 456 -11.45 18.65 4.30
N ARG A 457 -11.79 19.25 3.17
CA ARG A 457 -10.84 19.70 2.15
C ARG A 457 -10.83 21.21 2.15
N THR A 458 -9.64 21.78 2.35
CA THR A 458 -9.40 23.22 2.25
C THR A 458 -8.27 23.50 1.28
N GLN A 459 -8.52 24.29 0.24
CA GLN A 459 -7.47 24.89 -0.57
C GLN A 459 -7.52 26.40 -0.35
N LEU A 460 -6.46 26.93 0.26
CA LEU A 460 -6.29 28.36 0.49
C LEU A 460 -5.11 28.81 -0.37
N THR A 461 -5.42 29.47 -1.50
CA THR A 461 -4.51 30.15 -2.45
C THR A 461 -3.67 29.28 -3.41
N GLY A 462 -3.68 29.68 -4.70
CA GLY A 462 -2.77 29.24 -5.76
C GLY A 462 -2.88 30.13 -7.01
N THR A 463 -1.75 30.62 -7.50
CA THR A 463 -1.57 31.68 -8.53
C THR A 463 -1.86 31.25 -9.98
N THR A 464 -2.84 30.37 -10.22
CA THR A 464 -3.27 30.01 -11.58
C THR A 464 -4.79 30.08 -11.68
N GLU A 465 -5.33 30.41 -12.87
CA GLU A 465 -6.77 30.54 -13.17
C GLU A 465 -7.64 29.32 -12.78
N ARG A 466 -7.06 28.22 -12.29
CA ARG A 466 -7.74 26.98 -11.88
C ARG A 466 -7.73 26.67 -10.38
N ALA A 467 -7.07 27.47 -9.55
CA ALA A 467 -7.15 27.28 -8.10
C ALA A 467 -8.49 27.84 -7.61
N ARG A 468 -9.55 27.02 -7.60
CA ARG A 468 -10.76 27.37 -6.85
C ARG A 468 -10.45 27.12 -5.37
N ASP A 469 -10.70 28.12 -4.54
CA ASP A 469 -10.74 27.91 -3.09
C ASP A 469 -11.89 26.94 -2.81
N TYR A 470 -11.56 25.74 -2.35
CA TYR A 470 -12.54 24.75 -1.91
C TYR A 470 -12.49 24.67 -0.39
N ASP A 471 -13.66 24.72 0.24
CA ASP A 471 -13.87 24.52 1.67
C ASP A 471 -15.14 23.67 1.79
N ASP A 472 -14.95 22.36 1.73
CA ASP A 472 -16.06 21.40 1.67
C ASP A 472 -15.76 20.10 2.43
N TYR A 473 -16.84 19.37 2.72
CA TYR A 473 -16.82 18.13 3.47
C TYR A 473 -17.28 16.96 2.61
N ALA A 474 -16.61 15.83 2.81
CA ALA A 474 -17.03 14.52 2.33
C ALA A 474 -17.49 13.68 3.53
N LEU A 475 -18.59 12.95 3.38
CA LEU A 475 -19.19 12.14 4.46
C LEU A 475 -19.44 10.71 3.98
N THR A 476 -19.33 9.76 4.90
CA THR A 476 -19.82 8.39 4.70
C THR A 476 -20.76 8.02 5.84
N ILE A 477 -21.97 7.58 5.48
CA ILE A 477 -22.95 7.04 6.41
C ILE A 477 -22.99 5.52 6.24
N GLU A 478 -22.78 4.82 7.33
CA GLU A 478 -23.03 3.39 7.47
C GLU A 478 -24.50 3.18 7.86
N HIS A 479 -25.26 2.45 7.05
CA HIS A 479 -26.62 2.02 7.39
C HIS A 479 -26.65 0.57 7.87
N SER A 480 -25.72 -0.26 7.38
CA SER A 480 -25.44 -1.61 7.87
C SER A 480 -23.95 -1.94 7.63
N GLY A 481 -23.48 -3.07 8.15
CA GLY A 481 -22.12 -3.58 7.92
C GLY A 481 -21.73 -3.70 6.44
N THR A 482 -22.70 -3.77 5.53
CA THR A 482 -22.48 -3.96 4.10
C THR A 482 -23.17 -2.91 3.21
N PHE A 483 -23.77 -1.86 3.78
CA PHE A 483 -24.52 -0.86 3.04
C PHE A 483 -24.24 0.58 3.52
N TYR A 484 -23.78 1.43 2.60
CA TYR A 484 -23.29 2.76 2.89
C TYR A 484 -23.80 3.79 1.89
N THR A 485 -23.97 5.03 2.33
CA THR A 485 -24.13 6.18 1.46
C THR A 485 -22.96 7.14 1.60
N GLN A 486 -22.54 7.71 0.48
CA GLN A 486 -21.39 8.61 0.39
C GLN A 486 -21.86 9.97 -0.10
N TYR A 487 -21.27 11.01 0.47
CA TYR A 487 -21.52 12.37 0.09
C TYR A 487 -20.22 13.10 -0.17
N ASP A 488 -20.26 14.03 -1.11
CA ASP A 488 -19.20 14.99 -1.31
C ASP A 488 -19.76 16.39 -1.56
N LEU A 489 -18.91 17.40 -1.42
CA LEU A 489 -19.20 18.83 -1.68
C LEU A 489 -20.18 19.50 -0.72
N LEU A 490 -20.36 18.98 0.51
CA LEU A 490 -21.09 19.72 1.53
C LEU A 490 -20.32 20.98 1.92
N THR A 491 -20.96 22.14 1.93
CA THR A 491 -20.32 23.41 2.30
C THR A 491 -20.38 23.68 3.79
N LYS A 492 -21.29 23.01 4.53
CA LYS A 492 -21.42 23.12 5.99
C LYS A 492 -21.84 21.77 6.59
N LEU A 493 -21.35 21.46 7.78
CA LEU A 493 -21.91 20.41 8.65
C LEU A 493 -23.01 21.00 9.53
N ALA A 494 -24.04 20.22 9.84
CA ALA A 494 -25.09 20.66 10.75
C ALA A 494 -24.54 20.81 12.18
N PRO A 495 -25.01 21.80 12.97
CA PRO A 495 -24.55 21.99 14.36
C PRO A 495 -24.64 20.72 15.21
N ALA A 496 -25.75 19.98 15.08
CA ALA A 496 -25.98 18.71 15.79
C ALA A 496 -24.95 17.61 15.45
N ILE A 497 -24.29 17.68 14.29
CA ILE A 497 -23.20 16.77 13.92
C ILE A 497 -21.88 17.30 14.50
N LEU A 498 -21.62 18.60 14.39
CA LEU A 498 -20.42 19.24 14.94
C LEU A 498 -20.31 19.03 16.45
N ASP A 499 -21.42 19.14 17.18
CA ASP A 499 -21.44 19.02 18.64
C ASP A 499 -21.07 17.63 19.16
N GLN A 500 -21.20 16.60 18.33
CA GLN A 500 -20.79 15.23 18.63
C GLN A 500 -19.31 14.96 18.30
N LEU A 501 -18.58 15.93 17.75
CA LEU A 501 -17.16 15.81 17.46
C LEU A 501 -16.29 16.32 18.61
N ASP A 502 -15.12 15.71 18.76
CA ASP A 502 -14.09 16.16 19.69
C ASP A 502 -13.78 17.64 19.52
N SER A 503 -13.54 18.34 20.65
CA SER A 503 -13.26 19.78 20.64
C SER A 503 -12.05 20.14 19.77
N ALA A 504 -11.05 19.27 19.69
CA ALA A 504 -9.88 19.44 18.82
C ALA A 504 -10.26 19.38 17.33
N VAL A 505 -11.13 18.44 16.95
CA VAL A 505 -11.65 18.32 15.58
C VAL A 505 -12.48 19.54 15.21
N ARG A 506 -13.40 19.97 16.09
CA ARG A 506 -14.20 21.18 15.88
C ARG A 506 -13.33 22.41 15.67
N LYS A 507 -12.31 22.60 16.51
CA LYS A 507 -11.34 23.71 16.37
C LYS A 507 -10.58 23.62 15.05
N ARG A 508 -10.17 22.43 14.61
CA ARG A 508 -9.50 22.20 13.32
C ARG A 508 -10.39 22.62 12.14
N PHE A 509 -11.64 22.17 12.13
CA PHE A 509 -12.61 22.52 11.09
C PHE A 509 -12.93 24.01 11.08
N ALA A 510 -13.15 24.62 12.25
CA ALA A 510 -13.38 26.06 12.36
C ALA A 510 -12.21 26.91 11.86
N ARG A 511 -10.97 26.41 11.97
CA ARG A 511 -9.74 27.05 11.46
C ARG A 511 -9.44 26.71 10.00
N LYS A 512 -10.31 25.97 9.32
CA LYS A 512 -10.11 25.53 7.92
C LYS A 512 -8.78 24.78 7.71
N GLN A 513 -8.33 24.06 8.72
CA GLN A 513 -7.06 23.36 8.67
C GLN A 513 -7.25 21.96 8.08
N MET A 514 -6.56 21.67 6.96
CA MET A 514 -6.52 20.33 6.40
C MET A 514 -6.00 19.30 7.41
N GLY A 515 -6.50 18.08 7.33
CA GLY A 515 -6.01 16.97 8.11
C GLY A 515 -6.61 15.64 7.67
N PRO A 516 -6.24 14.52 8.32
CA PRO A 516 -6.80 13.22 7.99
C PRO A 516 -8.32 13.21 8.23
N PRO A 517 -9.05 12.33 7.51
CA PRO A 517 -10.46 12.07 7.76
C PRO A 517 -10.71 11.75 9.24
N VAL A 518 -11.78 12.29 9.77
CA VAL A 518 -12.24 12.02 11.13
C VAL A 518 -13.10 10.77 11.08
N HIS A 519 -12.77 9.79 11.91
CA HIS A 519 -13.63 8.62 12.11
C HIS A 519 -14.34 8.79 13.45
N SER A 520 -15.64 9.02 13.37
CA SER A 520 -16.53 9.12 14.54
C SER A 520 -17.82 8.44 14.14
N ARG A 521 -18.46 7.70 15.05
CA ARG A 521 -19.68 6.93 14.79
C ARG A 521 -20.90 7.70 15.31
N ILE A 522 -21.31 8.72 14.55
CA ILE A 522 -22.36 9.67 14.93
C ILE A 522 -23.72 9.17 14.45
N ALA A 523 -24.61 8.87 15.39
CA ALA A 523 -25.95 8.39 15.06
C ALA A 523 -26.77 9.45 14.30
N VAL A 524 -27.45 9.03 13.24
CA VAL A 524 -28.36 9.86 12.45
C VAL A 524 -29.66 9.14 12.14
N LYS A 525 -30.78 9.86 12.16
CA LYS A 525 -32.10 9.36 11.76
C LYS A 525 -32.37 9.62 10.27
N ALA A 526 -33.22 8.80 9.66
CA ALA A 526 -33.73 9.09 8.32
C ALA A 526 -34.38 10.48 8.27
N GLY A 527 -34.05 11.27 7.26
CA GLY A 527 -34.52 12.65 7.08
C GLY A 527 -33.81 13.70 7.95
N GLN A 528 -32.88 13.30 8.84
CA GLN A 528 -32.14 14.26 9.65
C GLN A 528 -31.21 15.11 8.79
N THR A 529 -31.26 16.44 8.97
CA THR A 529 -30.29 17.36 8.37
C THR A 529 -28.89 17.11 8.94
N ILE A 530 -27.95 16.74 8.08
CA ILE A 530 -26.54 16.45 8.41
C ILE A 530 -25.60 17.56 7.98
N GLY A 531 -26.04 18.45 7.09
CA GLY A 531 -25.25 19.55 6.60
C GLY A 531 -26.00 20.39 5.57
N LYS A 532 -25.25 21.18 4.81
CA LYS A 532 -25.77 22.01 3.74
C LYS A 532 -24.86 22.01 2.51
N VAL A 533 -25.42 22.29 1.34
CA VAL A 533 -24.69 22.52 0.08
C VAL A 533 -25.05 23.88 -0.50
N ALA A 534 -24.10 24.52 -1.18
CA ALA A 534 -24.33 25.81 -1.83
C ALA A 534 -23.45 26.01 -3.07
N GLY A 535 -24.05 26.50 -4.16
CA GLY A 535 -23.32 27.01 -5.32
C GLY A 535 -22.72 25.94 -6.24
N ARG A 536 -23.10 24.68 -6.03
CA ARG A 536 -22.67 23.49 -6.77
C ARG A 536 -23.66 22.35 -6.54
N SER A 537 -23.45 21.25 -7.23
CA SER A 537 -24.12 19.98 -6.95
C SER A 537 -23.77 19.44 -5.56
N LEU A 538 -24.67 18.63 -5.02
CA LEU A 538 -24.32 17.64 -3.99
C LEU A 538 -23.99 16.33 -4.69
N ASP A 539 -22.86 15.75 -4.32
CA ASP A 539 -22.41 14.47 -4.86
C ASP A 539 -22.92 13.36 -3.94
N PHE A 540 -23.49 12.31 -4.52
CA PHE A 540 -24.13 11.24 -3.76
C PHE A 540 -23.89 9.85 -4.38
N GLY A 541 -23.38 8.92 -3.58
CA GLY A 541 -23.11 7.53 -3.96
C GLY A 541 -23.79 6.53 -3.02
N VAL A 542 -24.17 5.36 -3.55
CA VAL A 542 -24.65 4.22 -2.76
C VAL A 542 -23.70 3.05 -2.97
N VAL A 543 -23.20 2.49 -1.88
CA VAL A 543 -22.28 1.35 -1.88
C VAL A 543 -22.95 0.18 -1.18
N ASN A 544 -23.11 -0.92 -1.89
CA ASN A 544 -23.53 -2.21 -1.34
C ASN A 544 -22.39 -3.21 -1.51
N THR A 545 -21.73 -3.55 -0.43
CA THR A 545 -20.55 -4.44 -0.44
C THR A 545 -20.93 -5.91 -0.61
N GLU A 546 -22.22 -6.25 -0.71
CA GLU A 546 -22.66 -7.58 -1.11
C GLU A 546 -22.83 -7.69 -2.62
N ALA A 547 -22.97 -6.55 -3.32
CA ALA A 547 -23.04 -6.47 -4.76
C ALA A 547 -21.66 -6.17 -5.34
N ARG A 548 -21.33 -6.75 -6.49
CA ARG A 548 -20.09 -6.44 -7.21
C ARG A 548 -20.39 -6.20 -8.68
N LEU A 549 -19.94 -5.07 -9.19
CA LEU A 549 -20.01 -4.71 -10.60
C LEU A 549 -19.04 -5.59 -11.40
N PRO A 550 -19.53 -6.38 -12.38
CA PRO A 550 -18.71 -7.35 -13.10
C PRO A 550 -17.80 -6.73 -14.16
N GLY A 551 -18.11 -5.52 -14.67
CA GLY A 551 -17.35 -4.85 -15.73
C GLY A 551 -16.10 -4.11 -15.24
N PHE A 552 -15.45 -4.63 -14.20
CA PHE A 552 -14.14 -4.22 -13.73
C PHE A 552 -13.23 -5.45 -13.69
N LEU A 553 -12.52 -5.70 -14.80
CA LEU A 553 -11.81 -6.97 -15.00
C LEU A 553 -10.58 -7.11 -14.09
N THR A 554 -9.93 -5.99 -13.78
CA THR A 554 -8.70 -5.96 -12.98
C THR A 554 -8.89 -5.07 -11.73
N PRO A 555 -9.61 -5.56 -10.70
CA PRO A 555 -9.86 -4.86 -9.44
C PRO A 555 -8.62 -4.25 -8.78
N SER A 556 -7.47 -4.91 -8.92
CA SER A 556 -6.19 -4.48 -8.35
C SER A 556 -5.76 -3.09 -8.82
N LEU A 557 -6.18 -2.65 -10.01
CA LEU A 557 -5.85 -1.33 -10.54
C LEU A 557 -6.57 -0.18 -9.82
N TYR A 558 -7.60 -0.46 -9.02
CA TYR A 558 -8.36 0.58 -8.33
C TYR A 558 -7.78 0.94 -6.95
N GLY A 559 -6.86 0.13 -6.41
CA GLY A 559 -6.21 0.39 -5.12
C GLY A 559 -7.22 0.76 -4.04
N HIS A 560 -6.94 1.78 -3.23
CA HIS A 560 -7.84 2.22 -2.16
C HIS A 560 -9.22 2.71 -2.64
N TYR A 561 -9.44 2.92 -3.95
CA TYR A 561 -10.72 3.36 -4.53
C TYR A 561 -11.71 2.23 -4.84
N ALA A 562 -11.45 0.98 -4.47
CA ALA A 562 -12.27 -0.09 -5.00
C ALA A 562 -13.66 -0.26 -4.36
N TRP A 563 -14.10 0.67 -3.49
CA TRP A 563 -15.54 0.80 -3.24
C TRP A 563 -16.31 1.03 -4.54
N ARG A 564 -15.66 1.58 -5.58
CA ARG A 564 -16.18 1.70 -6.95
C ARG A 564 -16.72 0.39 -7.50
N LEU A 565 -16.12 -0.74 -7.13
CA LEU A 565 -16.56 -2.07 -7.55
C LEU A 565 -17.93 -2.47 -6.95
N HIS A 566 -18.39 -1.75 -5.94
CA HIS A 566 -19.56 -2.03 -5.12
C HIS A 566 -20.59 -0.89 -5.15
N VAL A 567 -20.38 0.09 -6.03
CA VAL A 567 -21.35 1.17 -6.25
C VAL A 567 -22.53 0.60 -7.03
N VAL A 568 -23.73 0.82 -6.50
CA VAL A 568 -24.98 0.23 -7.01
C VAL A 568 -25.96 1.32 -7.42
N ASP A 569 -26.90 0.99 -8.31
CA ASP A 569 -27.91 1.96 -8.76
C ASP A 569 -28.74 2.44 -7.56
N PRO A 570 -28.70 3.74 -7.19
CA PRO A 570 -29.40 4.24 -6.03
C PRO A 570 -30.93 4.09 -6.15
N PHE A 571 -31.47 4.04 -7.38
CA PHE A 571 -32.91 3.87 -7.61
C PHE A 571 -33.41 2.46 -7.28
N ASP A 572 -32.52 1.48 -7.11
CA ASP A 572 -32.91 0.15 -6.62
C ASP A 572 -33.24 0.19 -5.12
N TYR A 573 -32.80 1.22 -4.40
CA TYR A 573 -32.89 1.31 -2.93
C TYR A 573 -33.83 2.41 -2.41
N PHE A 574 -34.21 3.39 -3.24
CA PHE A 574 -35.24 4.37 -2.86
C PHE A 574 -36.65 3.75 -2.83
N ASP A 575 -37.43 4.05 -1.80
CA ASP A 575 -38.83 3.64 -1.69
C ASP A 575 -39.76 4.49 -2.56
N GLU A 576 -40.90 3.93 -2.94
CA GLU A 576 -41.99 4.73 -3.53
C GLU A 576 -42.70 5.54 -2.42
N PRO A 577 -43.18 6.77 -2.71
CA PRO A 577 -43.18 7.46 -4.01
C PRO A 577 -41.89 8.28 -4.30
N LEU A 578 -40.91 8.23 -3.40
CA LEU A 578 -39.68 9.00 -3.52
C LEU A 578 -38.89 8.63 -4.79
N ARG A 579 -38.75 7.33 -5.06
CA ARG A 579 -38.10 6.79 -6.25
C ARG A 579 -38.67 7.38 -7.53
N SER A 580 -39.99 7.34 -7.72
CA SER A 580 -40.65 7.94 -8.88
C SER A 580 -40.40 9.44 -9.00
N SER A 581 -40.40 10.15 -7.86
CA SER A 581 -40.16 11.60 -7.82
C SER A 581 -38.73 11.96 -8.24
N LEU A 582 -37.74 11.18 -7.81
CA LEU A 582 -36.34 11.38 -8.22
C LEU A 582 -36.09 10.95 -9.68
N LEU A 583 -36.74 9.88 -10.17
CA LEU A 583 -36.66 9.47 -11.58
C LEU A 583 -37.23 10.53 -12.53
N ALA A 584 -38.25 11.27 -12.10
CA ALA A 584 -38.79 12.40 -12.88
C ALA A 584 -37.71 13.47 -13.12
N LEU A 585 -36.86 13.73 -12.12
CA LEU A 585 -35.76 14.70 -12.15
C LEU A 585 -34.48 14.17 -12.81
N ASN A 586 -34.35 12.85 -13.01
CA ASN A 586 -33.18 12.23 -13.62
C ASN A 586 -33.07 12.59 -15.10
N VAL A 587 -31.93 13.15 -15.53
CA VAL A 587 -31.70 13.49 -16.93
C VAL A 587 -31.57 12.25 -17.83
N ARG A 588 -31.22 11.09 -17.27
CA ARG A 588 -31.19 9.81 -17.99
C ARG A 588 -32.55 9.13 -17.91
N LYS A 589 -33.11 8.80 -19.07
CA LYS A 589 -34.44 8.18 -19.22
C LYS A 589 -34.42 6.71 -19.63
N VAL A 590 -33.24 6.08 -19.62
CA VAL A 590 -33.04 4.67 -19.99
C VAL A 590 -32.26 3.94 -18.90
N ALA A 591 -32.53 2.65 -18.72
CA ALA A 591 -31.84 1.83 -17.72
C ALA A 591 -30.34 1.61 -18.08
N PRO A 592 -29.47 1.32 -17.08
CA PRO A 592 -29.70 1.53 -15.65
C PRO A 592 -29.90 3.03 -15.37
N PHE A 593 -30.89 3.39 -14.55
CA PHE A 593 -31.26 4.81 -14.37
C PHE A 593 -30.21 5.56 -13.55
N GLY A 594 -29.55 4.87 -12.63
CA GLY A 594 -28.41 5.36 -11.86
C GLY A 594 -27.14 5.51 -12.70
N GLY A 595 -27.10 5.03 -13.94
CA GLY A 595 -25.93 5.07 -14.81
C GLY A 595 -25.07 3.80 -14.69
N LYS A 596 -23.94 3.77 -15.41
CA LYS A 596 -23.02 2.64 -15.47
C LYS A 596 -21.58 3.14 -15.40
N ILE A 597 -20.72 2.40 -14.70
CA ILE A 597 -19.31 2.77 -14.50
C ILE A 597 -18.32 1.66 -14.85
N ASP A 598 -18.80 0.43 -15.00
CA ASP A 598 -18.04 -0.81 -15.19
C ASP A 598 -18.22 -1.30 -16.64
N HIS A 599 -17.48 -0.68 -17.56
CA HIS A 599 -17.65 -0.94 -19.00
C HIS A 599 -16.72 -2.00 -19.56
N ASP A 600 -15.77 -2.51 -18.76
CA ASP A 600 -14.72 -3.41 -19.22
C ASP A 600 -15.31 -4.73 -19.75
N VAL A 601 -14.86 -5.16 -20.94
CA VAL A 601 -15.18 -6.47 -21.51
C VAL A 601 -13.89 -7.15 -21.94
N ASP A 602 -13.70 -8.40 -21.50
CA ASP A 602 -12.42 -9.11 -21.70
C ASP A 602 -12.10 -9.27 -23.18
N GLY A 603 -10.85 -8.97 -23.54
CA GLY A 603 -10.36 -8.96 -24.92
C GLY A 603 -10.97 -7.89 -25.84
N ARG A 604 -11.70 -6.90 -25.30
CA ARG A 604 -12.30 -5.80 -26.06
C ARG A 604 -11.69 -4.44 -25.71
N LEU A 605 -11.88 -3.47 -26.60
CA LEU A 605 -11.39 -2.10 -26.39
C LEU A 605 -12.20 -1.32 -25.33
N VAL A 606 -13.49 -1.63 -25.17
CA VAL A 606 -14.36 -0.94 -24.21
C VAL A 606 -13.90 -1.17 -22.77
N GLY A 607 -13.82 -0.10 -21.99
CA GLY A 607 -13.40 -0.14 -20.59
C GLY A 607 -12.47 1.01 -20.19
N ASN A 608 -12.00 0.91 -18.94
CA ASN A 608 -10.99 1.78 -18.38
C ASN A 608 -9.59 1.19 -18.62
N TRP A 609 -8.67 2.04 -19.05
CA TRP A 609 -7.28 1.71 -19.35
C TRP A 609 -6.34 2.61 -18.55
N PHE A 610 -5.24 2.02 -18.09
CA PHE A 610 -4.24 2.72 -17.30
C PHE A 610 -2.87 2.48 -17.91
N LEU A 611 -2.12 3.55 -18.15
CA LEU A 611 -0.75 3.50 -18.66
C LEU A 611 0.10 2.57 -17.78
N GLU A 612 0.87 1.67 -18.38
CA GLU A 612 1.72 0.76 -17.59
C GLU A 612 2.68 1.55 -16.69
N GLY A 613 2.78 1.13 -15.43
CA GLY A 613 3.59 1.81 -14.41
C GLY A 613 3.00 3.09 -13.82
N SER A 614 1.81 3.54 -14.25
CA SER A 614 1.15 4.75 -13.71
C SER A 614 0.46 4.56 -12.36
N GLY A 615 0.43 3.35 -11.81
CA GLY A 615 -0.21 3.05 -10.53
C GLY A 615 -1.72 2.81 -10.59
N GLY A 616 -2.29 2.65 -11.79
CA GLY A 616 -3.72 2.37 -11.99
C GLY A 616 -4.60 3.60 -11.75
N TYR A 617 -5.80 3.40 -11.22
CA TYR A 617 -6.75 4.47 -10.90
C TYR A 617 -6.18 5.51 -9.92
N PRO A 618 -5.41 5.14 -8.86
CA PRO A 618 -4.76 6.14 -8.02
C PRO A 618 -3.85 7.13 -8.76
N GLY A 619 -3.32 6.75 -9.92
CA GLY A 619 -2.41 7.55 -10.72
C GLY A 619 -1.06 7.78 -10.06
N ASP A 620 -0.16 8.46 -10.77
CA ASP A 620 1.12 8.89 -10.22
C ASP A 620 0.97 10.23 -9.50
N ARG A 621 0.94 10.20 -8.17
CA ARG A 621 0.83 11.41 -7.34
C ARG A 621 2.05 12.35 -7.42
N ARG A 622 3.14 11.91 -8.07
CA ARG A 622 4.32 12.74 -8.32
C ARG A 622 4.16 13.58 -9.59
N ASP A 623 3.21 13.24 -10.47
CA ASP A 623 2.97 14.01 -11.67
C ASP A 623 2.27 15.33 -11.31
N PRO A 624 2.93 16.49 -11.50
CA PRO A 624 2.36 17.79 -11.12
C PRO A 624 1.13 18.16 -11.96
N ARG A 625 0.88 17.46 -13.07
CA ARG A 625 -0.25 17.72 -13.97
C ARG A 625 -1.56 17.10 -13.46
N GLY A 626 -1.50 16.10 -12.58
CA GLY A 626 -2.67 15.48 -11.94
C GLY A 626 -2.72 13.96 -12.06
N TYR A 627 -3.51 13.32 -11.19
CA TYR A 627 -3.60 11.85 -11.09
C TYR A 627 -4.11 11.18 -12.38
N TRP A 628 -4.84 11.92 -13.21
CA TRP A 628 -5.45 11.45 -14.45
C TRP A 628 -4.46 11.22 -15.60
N MET A 629 -3.18 11.60 -15.49
CA MET A 629 -2.24 11.57 -16.61
C MET A 629 -1.97 10.17 -17.19
N GLY A 630 -2.25 9.11 -16.43
CA GLY A 630 -2.18 7.73 -16.88
C GLY A 630 -3.52 7.13 -17.30
N HIS A 631 -4.62 7.89 -17.31
CA HIS A 631 -5.97 7.33 -17.47
C HIS A 631 -6.47 7.47 -18.91
N LEU A 632 -7.24 6.49 -19.34
CA LEU A 632 -7.94 6.44 -20.62
C LEU A 632 -9.24 5.65 -20.44
N ALA A 633 -10.31 6.06 -21.10
CA ALA A 633 -11.54 5.29 -21.15
C ALA A 633 -12.18 5.31 -22.53
N PHE A 634 -12.56 4.12 -23.01
CA PHE A 634 -13.49 3.93 -24.12
C PHE A 634 -14.79 3.43 -23.52
N ALA A 635 -15.78 4.29 -23.40
CA ALA A 635 -17.03 3.97 -22.71
C ALA A 635 -18.23 4.63 -23.41
N TYR A 636 -19.41 4.50 -22.83
CA TYR A 636 -20.63 5.10 -23.37
C TYR A 636 -21.04 6.32 -22.56
N HIS A 637 -21.73 7.25 -23.20
CA HIS A 637 -22.15 8.47 -22.56
C HIS A 637 -23.21 8.19 -21.46
N HIS A 638 -23.01 8.80 -20.29
CA HIS A 638 -23.82 8.59 -19.09
C HIS A 638 -25.32 8.90 -19.22
N ILE A 639 -25.74 9.78 -20.14
CA ILE A 639 -27.16 10.08 -20.42
C ILE A 639 -27.69 9.26 -21.60
N ASP A 640 -27.11 9.45 -22.80
CA ASP A 640 -27.40 8.66 -23.99
C ASP A 640 -26.36 7.54 -24.18
N PRO A 641 -26.64 6.29 -23.74
CA PRO A 641 -25.68 5.20 -23.81
C PRO A 641 -25.38 4.73 -25.25
N THR A 642 -26.03 5.30 -26.27
CA THR A 642 -25.71 4.99 -27.67
C THR A 642 -24.46 5.72 -28.16
N LYS A 643 -24.04 6.78 -27.47
CA LYS A 643 -22.88 7.60 -27.87
C LYS A 643 -21.60 7.05 -27.28
N ILE A 644 -20.61 6.80 -28.14
CA ILE A 644 -19.26 6.41 -27.73
C ILE A 644 -18.49 7.63 -27.27
N VAL A 645 -17.87 7.52 -26.10
CA VAL A 645 -17.01 8.52 -25.51
C VAL A 645 -15.58 7.99 -25.42
N VAL A 646 -14.64 8.79 -25.91
CA VAL A 646 -13.21 8.58 -25.70
C VAL A 646 -12.74 9.65 -24.72
N SER A 647 -12.36 9.23 -23.53
CA SER A 647 -11.90 10.10 -22.45
C SER A 647 -10.41 9.86 -22.23
N ILE A 648 -9.61 10.89 -22.41
CA ILE A 648 -8.14 10.81 -22.49
C ILE A 648 -7.56 11.70 -21.40
N GLY A 649 -6.74 11.13 -20.53
CA GLY A 649 -6.06 11.87 -19.48
C GLY A 649 -4.98 12.82 -20.01
N ASP A 650 -4.21 12.38 -21.00
CA ASP A 650 -3.11 13.13 -21.63
C ASP A 650 -3.43 13.45 -23.11
N TYR A 651 -4.26 14.47 -23.33
CA TYR A 651 -4.50 15.06 -24.65
C TYR A 651 -3.84 16.43 -24.73
N ASP A 652 -2.60 16.45 -25.22
CA ASP A 652 -1.73 17.64 -25.20
C ASP A 652 -1.52 18.19 -23.77
N GLY A 653 -1.20 17.29 -22.83
CA GLY A 653 -0.94 17.61 -21.43
C GLY A 653 -2.18 17.95 -20.60
N ARG A 654 -3.39 17.74 -21.13
CA ARG A 654 -4.66 18.05 -20.43
C ARG A 654 -5.67 16.91 -20.59
N PRO A 655 -6.55 16.69 -19.60
CA PRO A 655 -7.60 15.71 -19.74
C PRO A 655 -8.73 16.25 -20.61
N ARG A 656 -9.26 15.39 -21.48
CA ARG A 656 -10.28 15.73 -22.47
C ARG A 656 -11.22 14.56 -22.74
N GLN A 657 -12.48 14.88 -23.00
CA GLN A 657 -13.54 13.95 -23.34
C GLN A 657 -14.11 14.30 -24.72
N PHE A 658 -14.28 13.28 -25.55
CA PHE A 658 -14.72 13.43 -26.94
C PHE A 658 -15.83 12.45 -27.25
N TRP A 659 -16.73 12.83 -28.15
CA TRP A 659 -17.53 11.85 -28.88
C TRP A 659 -16.77 11.36 -30.09
N VAL A 660 -17.13 10.16 -30.53
CA VAL A 660 -16.63 9.58 -31.78
C VAL A 660 -17.48 10.07 -32.95
N LYS A 661 -16.84 10.73 -33.93
CA LYS A 661 -17.49 11.09 -35.19
C LYS A 661 -17.94 9.83 -35.92
N GLY A 662 -19.20 9.80 -36.34
CA GLY A 662 -19.80 8.62 -36.97
C GLY A 662 -20.13 7.47 -36.00
N ASN A 663 -19.82 7.63 -34.70
CA ASN A 663 -20.14 6.66 -33.64
C ASN A 663 -19.71 5.22 -33.96
N SER A 664 -18.53 5.05 -34.56
CA SER A 664 -18.01 3.77 -35.06
C SER A 664 -16.47 3.79 -35.15
N PRO A 665 -15.78 2.65 -35.02
CA PRO A 665 -16.31 1.34 -34.63
C PRO A 665 -16.79 1.31 -33.17
N ASP A 666 -17.66 0.36 -32.81
CA ASP A 666 -18.12 0.19 -31.43
C ASP A 666 -16.99 -0.47 -30.60
N PRO A 667 -16.47 0.18 -29.54
CA PRO A 667 -15.33 -0.36 -28.77
C PRO A 667 -15.65 -1.70 -28.10
N ALA A 668 -16.91 -2.05 -27.87
CA ALA A 668 -17.28 -3.37 -27.36
C ALA A 668 -17.12 -4.49 -28.40
N LYS A 669 -17.01 -4.13 -29.68
CA LYS A 669 -16.82 -5.07 -30.80
C LYS A 669 -15.38 -5.10 -31.30
N VAL A 670 -14.57 -4.10 -30.98
CA VAL A 670 -13.14 -4.08 -31.32
C VAL A 670 -12.38 -5.06 -30.43
N SER A 671 -11.55 -5.89 -31.03
CA SER A 671 -10.74 -6.95 -30.44
C SER A 671 -9.31 -6.95 -31.01
N GLU A 672 -8.46 -7.87 -30.55
CA GLU A 672 -7.11 -8.08 -31.09
C GLU A 672 -7.10 -8.31 -32.61
N GLY A 673 -8.08 -9.06 -33.12
CA GLY A 673 -8.17 -9.42 -34.55
C GLY A 673 -8.46 -8.25 -35.48
N ASP A 674 -8.93 -7.12 -34.95
CA ASP A 674 -9.24 -5.92 -35.73
C ASP A 674 -7.99 -5.05 -36.00
N GLY A 675 -6.87 -5.32 -35.32
CA GLY A 675 -5.64 -4.56 -35.46
C GLY A 675 -5.78 -3.10 -35.00
N VAL A 676 -5.24 -2.16 -35.78
CA VAL A 676 -5.27 -0.73 -35.44
C VAL A 676 -6.61 -0.13 -35.86
N VAL A 677 -7.39 0.34 -34.89
CA VAL A 677 -8.61 1.11 -35.13
C VAL A 677 -8.36 2.61 -34.96
N LYS A 678 -9.15 3.42 -35.67
CA LYS A 678 -9.04 4.87 -35.72
C LYS A 678 -10.35 5.53 -35.33
N TYR A 679 -10.27 6.51 -34.42
CA TYR A 679 -11.40 7.30 -33.96
C TYR A 679 -11.16 8.78 -34.26
N GLU A 680 -12.00 9.40 -35.09
CA GLU A 680 -12.03 10.86 -35.22
C GLU A 680 -12.82 11.45 -34.04
N LEU A 681 -12.19 12.36 -33.31
CA LEU A 681 -12.69 12.91 -32.05
C LEU A 681 -13.38 14.25 -32.30
N ILE A 682 -14.60 14.43 -31.79
CA ILE A 682 -15.34 15.69 -31.88
C ILE A 682 -15.74 16.18 -30.49
N TRP A 683 -15.90 17.51 -30.36
CA TRP A 683 -16.56 18.05 -29.17
C TRP A 683 -18.01 17.58 -29.15
N ALA A 684 -18.52 17.36 -27.95
CA ALA A 684 -19.93 17.09 -27.80
C ALA A 684 -20.47 17.52 -26.44
N ARG A 685 -21.76 17.85 -26.46
CA ARG A 685 -22.52 18.21 -25.28
C ARG A 685 -23.96 17.76 -25.50
N LEU A 686 -24.58 17.24 -24.46
CA LEU A 686 -26.04 17.14 -24.41
C LEU A 686 -26.59 18.36 -23.68
N ASN A 687 -27.77 18.82 -24.08
CA ASN A 687 -28.54 19.77 -23.30
C ASN A 687 -29.11 19.08 -22.03
N ASN A 688 -29.84 19.85 -21.22
CA ASN A 688 -30.36 19.36 -19.94
C ASN A 688 -31.42 18.26 -20.11
N GLU A 689 -32.00 18.14 -21.30
CA GLU A 689 -33.00 17.14 -21.67
C GLU A 689 -32.36 15.86 -22.24
N GLY A 690 -31.03 15.77 -22.25
CA GLY A 690 -30.30 14.62 -22.80
C GLY A 690 -30.32 14.57 -24.33
N LYS A 691 -30.70 15.66 -25.01
CA LYS A 691 -30.64 15.77 -26.47
C LYS A 691 -29.31 16.37 -26.90
N PRO A 692 -28.79 16.04 -28.11
CA PRO A 692 -27.63 16.73 -28.67
C PRO A 692 -27.80 18.25 -28.60
N HIS A 693 -26.78 18.93 -28.10
CA HIS A 693 -26.80 20.39 -28.01
C HIS A 693 -26.40 21.00 -29.36
N ASP A 694 -27.32 21.75 -29.97
CA ASP A 694 -27.05 22.47 -31.21
C ASP A 694 -25.99 23.56 -30.99
N GLY A 695 -25.05 23.70 -31.93
CA GLY A 695 -23.97 24.69 -31.86
C GLY A 695 -22.64 24.21 -31.27
N VAL A 696 -22.53 22.94 -30.85
CA VAL A 696 -21.22 22.35 -30.60
C VAL A 696 -20.55 22.04 -31.95
N PRO A 697 -19.32 22.54 -32.21
CA PRO A 697 -18.64 22.24 -33.46
C PRO A 697 -18.46 20.74 -33.67
N THR A 698 -18.93 20.22 -34.80
CA THR A 698 -18.68 18.84 -35.25
C THR A 698 -17.32 18.70 -35.96
N THR A 699 -16.48 19.74 -35.85
CA THR A 699 -15.13 19.74 -36.41
C THR A 699 -14.27 18.74 -35.65
N VAL A 700 -13.45 18.01 -36.39
CA VAL A 700 -12.53 17.02 -35.82
C VAL A 700 -11.48 17.76 -35.00
N GLN A 701 -11.39 17.40 -33.72
CA GLN A 701 -10.44 17.97 -32.75
C GLN A 701 -9.11 17.24 -32.75
N GLY A 702 -9.10 16.03 -33.30
CA GLY A 702 -7.94 15.17 -33.46
C GLY A 702 -8.38 13.73 -33.72
N THR A 703 -7.41 12.84 -33.76
CA THR A 703 -7.63 11.42 -34.05
C THR A 703 -6.97 10.58 -32.97
N ALA A 704 -7.64 9.53 -32.50
CA ALA A 704 -7.04 8.52 -31.65
C ALA A 704 -6.82 7.22 -32.42
N LEU A 705 -5.66 6.60 -32.22
CA LEU A 705 -5.38 5.23 -32.64
C LEU A 705 -5.37 4.32 -31.42
N ALA A 706 -6.00 3.16 -31.57
CA ALA A 706 -6.06 2.13 -30.54
C ALA A 706 -5.85 0.76 -31.17
N GLN A 707 -5.13 -0.11 -30.48
CA GLN A 707 -4.94 -1.50 -30.87
C GLN A 707 -4.96 -2.39 -29.63
N VAL A 708 -5.98 -3.23 -29.53
CA VAL A 708 -6.07 -4.24 -28.46
C VAL A 708 -4.94 -5.25 -28.67
N LEU A 709 -4.22 -5.55 -27.59
CA LEU A 709 -3.11 -6.50 -27.56
C LEU A 709 -3.46 -7.68 -26.64
N PRO A 710 -2.72 -8.80 -26.75
CA PRO A 710 -2.84 -9.91 -25.80
C PRO A 710 -2.69 -9.47 -24.34
N HIS A 711 -3.24 -10.28 -23.43
CA HIS A 711 -3.11 -10.12 -21.98
C HIS A 711 -3.66 -8.79 -21.42
N GLN A 712 -4.80 -8.33 -21.94
CA GLN A 712 -5.48 -7.11 -21.49
C GLN A 712 -4.57 -5.86 -21.58
N LYS A 713 -3.84 -5.74 -22.69
CA LYS A 713 -3.01 -4.57 -22.99
C LYS A 713 -3.59 -3.79 -24.17
N LEU A 714 -3.27 -2.51 -24.23
CA LEU A 714 -3.73 -1.60 -25.28
C LEU A 714 -2.55 -0.77 -25.76
N ARG A 715 -2.30 -0.74 -27.07
CA ARG A 715 -1.44 0.30 -27.65
C ARG A 715 -2.30 1.50 -28.04
N PHE A 716 -1.93 2.69 -27.57
CA PHE A 716 -2.72 3.90 -27.78
C PHE A 716 -1.86 5.12 -28.13
N GLU A 717 -2.39 5.98 -28.98
CA GLU A 717 -1.83 7.31 -29.28
C GLU A 717 -2.95 8.26 -29.70
N ALA A 718 -2.91 9.49 -29.18
CA ALA A 718 -3.78 10.58 -29.62
C ALA A 718 -2.99 11.58 -30.46
N PHE A 719 -3.62 12.11 -31.50
CA PHE A 719 -3.07 13.10 -32.42
C PHE A 719 -3.91 14.38 -32.37
N PRO A 720 -3.63 15.30 -31.42
CA PRO A 720 -4.34 16.57 -31.32
C PRO A 720 -4.28 17.38 -32.60
N GLY A 721 -5.43 17.92 -33.01
CA GLY A 721 -5.59 18.78 -34.19
C GLY A 721 -5.51 18.07 -35.55
N LYS A 722 -5.16 16.78 -35.60
CA LYS A 722 -4.98 16.04 -36.86
C LYS A 722 -6.24 15.26 -37.25
N PRO A 723 -6.84 15.52 -38.43
CA PRO A 723 -7.94 14.71 -38.94
C PRO A 723 -7.48 13.30 -39.34
N GLY A 724 -8.42 12.38 -39.47
CA GLY A 724 -8.11 10.97 -39.69
C GLY A 724 -7.32 10.69 -40.98
N ALA A 725 -7.46 11.53 -41.99
CA ALA A 725 -6.75 11.41 -43.28
C ALA A 725 -5.24 11.66 -43.16
N GLU A 726 -4.81 12.46 -42.17
CA GLU A 726 -3.41 12.82 -41.92
C GLU A 726 -2.69 11.81 -41.03
N VAL A 727 -3.43 11.02 -40.24
CA VAL A 727 -2.86 10.02 -39.34
C VAL A 727 -2.66 8.69 -40.08
N LYS A 728 -1.40 8.36 -40.41
CA LYS A 728 -1.04 7.14 -41.14
C LYS A 728 -0.89 5.89 -40.27
N GLY A 729 -0.57 6.05 -38.99
CA GLY A 729 -0.35 4.96 -38.04
C GLY A 729 0.27 5.46 -36.74
N PHE A 730 0.59 4.54 -35.84
CA PHE A 730 1.31 4.85 -34.60
C PHE A 730 2.70 5.43 -34.89
N THR A 731 3.15 6.33 -34.01
CA THR A 731 4.52 6.85 -33.98
C THR A 731 5.29 6.24 -32.81
N HIS A 732 6.49 6.76 -32.56
CA HIS A 732 7.28 6.41 -31.38
C HIS A 732 6.68 6.94 -30.07
N ALA A 733 5.69 7.83 -30.13
CA ALA A 733 4.99 8.36 -28.96
C ALA A 733 3.84 7.46 -28.47
N ALA A 734 3.50 6.41 -29.22
CA ALA A 734 2.49 5.44 -28.80
C ALA A 734 2.87 4.77 -27.48
N ARG A 735 1.89 4.66 -26.57
CA ARG A 735 2.08 4.09 -25.23
C ARG A 735 1.32 2.78 -25.07
N THR A 736 1.69 1.99 -24.07
CA THR A 736 1.01 0.75 -23.66
C THR A 736 0.54 0.84 -22.22
#